data_AF-A0A1F6NZM5-F1
#
_entry.id   AF-A0A1F6NZM5-F1
#
_cell.length_a   1.000
_cell.length_b   1.000
_cell.length_c   1.000
_cell.angle_alpha   90.00
_cell.angle_beta   90.00
_cell.angle_gamma   90.00
#
_symmetry.space_group_name_H-M   'P 1'
#
loop_
_entity.id
_entity.type
_entity.pdbx_description
1 polymer ?
#
loop_
_entity_poly.entity_id
_entity_poly.type
_entity_poly.pdbx_seq_one_letter_code
_entity_poly.pdbx_strand_id
1 'polypeptide(L)'
;MTYYWFKRNFNIKNLSILLFLSALFLALFFGYIYAVNSGREKIMGILPENLTPDFIINAGKRSVEWNTEKLLPKFLRGNELVSDENDARLKTLSYLVNEAGDEEFNNRIFEVIDKENFYSWTLHALLSDSRTEYNLPEMDWYADKETGKLNLMPWDVNIDDARPSFEEETYIFEEAVNPLVIRVFDNYDFLSERNELLLKYMNAEENNHSKLDYYDTLRQDNSILKENLERLKNIFNNPEVSFTLLRENIGADLSLEINSLGMSPLYFDSVEIILKDGASLPKWAEIYYLGEKVCDLSEAVDDKILIQCRTKELVPEMESVVPPEADGFDYPYKLYKAKKIKRTFSLVGLDFNMIEKVELKIKNIYTNEDLTGVSGVFVDKNIFANFKDISKTPQEFVREHPQFYLNNQDEIVLPAGIHTFSGNVIVPRNAKLIINPGANINLVNDASLVSYGQVIAKGVADNPIIVRGEADGIGENFAVLDNDEVSEFEYVQFSGGGESTVNGAFISGMLAVHHADSIISHCSFANARGDDSLNIKYSSSAIQHNLFQNNSADAIDSDFSEGVIEFNDFVGNGNDGIDTSGSSILIQYNKIRNSGDKCISIGEESTSIIFNNILNGCKIGLQIKDLSTPKIINNVVVNNEIGINEYQKKPIFGGGHAQVFNTIIWGNKESITFDANSTIMVENSAVEGGYQGKANFSEEPEFNLDFTNSVGNASINYLTGGNGEILQEFFKLNLDKIPVGLVKGFESGI
;
A
#
# COMPACT_ATOMS: atom_id res chain seq x y z
N MET A 1 35.24 56.71 -1.41
CA MET A 1 34.13 56.32 -2.32
C MET A 1 32.78 56.27 -1.60
N THR A 2 32.66 55.62 -0.44
CA THR A 2 31.43 55.53 0.38
C THR A 2 30.73 56.85 0.67
N TYR A 3 31.49 57.90 1.01
CA TYR A 3 30.95 59.26 1.20
C TYR A 3 30.21 59.81 -0.04
N TYR A 4 30.78 59.63 -1.24
CA TYR A 4 30.17 60.09 -2.49
C TYR A 4 28.97 59.23 -2.89
N TRP A 5 28.96 57.95 -2.53
CA TRP A 5 27.85 57.03 -2.76
C TRP A 5 26.61 57.42 -1.94
N PHE A 6 26.77 57.69 -0.64
CA PHE A 6 25.66 58.15 0.21
C PHE A 6 25.14 59.54 -0.19
N LYS A 7 26.04 60.46 -0.56
CA LYS A 7 25.64 61.79 -1.05
C LYS A 7 24.77 61.71 -2.30
N ARG A 8 25.13 60.81 -3.22
CA ARG A 8 24.48 60.68 -4.54
C ARG A 8 23.14 59.96 -4.46
N ASN A 9 23.02 58.92 -3.64
CA ASN A 9 21.82 58.09 -3.59
C ASN A 9 20.76 58.58 -2.60
N PHE A 10 21.14 59.28 -1.53
CA PHE A 10 20.20 59.67 -0.47
C PHE A 10 20.02 61.19 -0.28
N ASN A 11 20.73 62.00 -1.08
CA ASN A 11 20.58 63.46 -1.17
C ASN A 11 20.65 64.22 0.18
N ILE A 12 21.41 63.68 1.13
CA ILE A 12 21.60 64.24 2.48
C ILE A 12 22.56 65.43 2.40
N LYS A 13 22.11 66.62 2.80
CA LYS A 13 22.90 67.87 2.69
C LYS A 13 23.73 68.20 3.94
N ASN A 14 23.47 67.54 5.06
CA ASN A 14 24.21 67.77 6.30
C ASN A 14 25.50 66.93 6.34
N LEU A 15 26.65 67.62 6.30
CA LEU A 15 27.97 67.02 6.19
C LEU A 15 28.30 66.09 7.39
N SER A 16 27.82 66.44 8.58
CA SER A 16 28.08 65.70 9.82
C SER A 16 27.41 64.33 9.81
N ILE A 17 26.18 64.25 9.28
CA ILE A 17 25.42 63.00 9.17
C ILE A 17 26.04 62.11 8.09
N LEU A 18 26.51 62.70 7.00
CA LEU A 18 27.15 61.96 5.91
C LEU A 18 28.46 61.30 6.35
N LEU A 19 29.27 62.02 7.14
CA LEU A 19 30.51 61.49 7.71
C LEU A 19 30.24 60.38 8.73
N PHE A 20 29.19 60.52 9.55
CA PHE A 20 28.79 59.49 10.52
C PHE A 20 28.35 58.19 9.84
N LEU A 21 27.47 58.25 8.84
CA LEU A 21 27.01 57.07 8.09
C LEU A 21 28.14 56.39 7.30
N SER A 22 29.06 57.19 6.75
CA SER A 22 30.23 56.65 6.05
C SER A 22 31.17 55.90 7.00
N ALA A 23 31.37 56.42 8.22
CA ALA A 23 32.19 55.78 9.25
C ALA A 23 31.53 54.51 9.80
N LEU A 24 30.20 54.52 10.00
CA LEU A 24 29.45 53.35 10.46
C LEU A 24 29.51 52.20 9.45
N PHE A 25 29.41 52.50 8.15
CA PHE A 25 29.53 51.51 7.08
C PHE A 25 30.94 50.89 7.00
N LEU A 26 31.99 51.72 7.18
CA LEU A 26 33.37 51.25 7.26
C LEU A 26 33.61 50.38 8.50
N ALA A 27 33.03 50.73 9.66
CA ALA A 27 33.14 49.94 10.88
C ALA A 27 32.46 48.57 10.76
N LEU A 28 31.30 48.49 10.11
CA LEU A 28 30.61 47.22 9.83
C LEU A 28 31.38 46.36 8.82
N PHE A 29 31.98 46.98 7.80
CA PHE A 29 32.77 46.28 6.78
C PHE A 29 34.08 45.70 7.37
N PHE A 30 34.78 46.45 8.22
CA PHE A 30 35.97 45.95 8.91
C PHE A 30 35.62 44.95 10.04
N GLY A 31 34.48 45.11 10.71
CA GLY A 31 33.97 44.13 11.68
C GLY A 31 33.67 42.78 11.03
N TYR A 32 33.11 42.77 9.82
CA TYR A 32 32.89 41.56 9.03
C TYR A 32 34.21 40.88 8.64
N ILE A 33 35.21 41.64 8.16
CA ILE A 33 36.53 41.10 7.82
C ILE A 33 37.26 40.53 9.05
N TYR A 34 37.11 41.15 10.23
CA TYR A 34 37.71 40.66 11.47
C TYR A 34 37.02 39.38 11.99
N ALA A 35 35.69 39.28 11.87
CA ALA A 35 34.95 38.06 12.18
C ALA A 35 35.37 36.87 11.29
N VAL A 36 35.56 37.11 9.99
CA VAL A 36 36.06 36.09 9.05
C VAL A 36 37.50 35.67 9.36
N ASN A 37 38.39 36.61 9.73
CA ASN A 37 39.79 36.28 10.05
C ASN A 37 39.95 35.58 11.42
N SER A 38 39.15 35.92 12.43
CA SER A 38 39.17 35.25 13.74
C SER A 38 38.61 33.82 13.70
N GLY A 39 37.69 33.52 12.78
CA GLY A 39 37.28 32.16 12.47
C GLY A 39 38.42 31.33 11.82
N ARG A 40 39.25 31.97 10.98
CA ARG A 40 40.42 31.32 10.34
C ARG A 40 41.55 30.98 11.31
N GLU A 41 41.81 31.79 12.33
CA GLU A 41 42.89 31.49 13.30
C GLU A 41 42.57 30.30 14.21
N LYS A 42 41.30 30.06 14.55
CA LYS A 42 40.89 28.90 15.37
C LYS A 42 41.08 27.55 14.67
N ILE A 43 41.11 27.52 13.34
CA ILE A 43 41.32 26.30 12.53
C ILE A 43 42.80 25.95 12.40
N MET A 44 43.72 26.91 12.56
CA MET A 44 45.16 26.70 12.33
C MET A 44 45.95 26.17 13.54
N GLY A 45 45.31 25.92 14.68
CA GLY A 45 45.96 25.56 15.95
C GLY A 45 46.31 24.08 16.18
N ILE A 46 46.02 23.17 15.24
CA ILE A 46 46.21 21.72 15.46
C ILE A 46 46.84 21.06 14.22
N LEU A 47 48.17 21.17 14.06
CA LEU A 47 48.92 20.28 13.15
C LEU A 47 50.31 20.03 13.75
N PRO A 48 50.71 18.78 14.04
CA PRO A 48 52.09 18.45 14.41
C PRO A 48 53.03 18.57 13.21
N GLU A 49 54.21 19.12 13.44
CA GLU A 49 55.31 19.17 12.48
C GLU A 49 55.92 17.79 12.31
N ASN A 50 55.70 17.17 11.14
CA ASN A 50 56.62 16.34 10.34
C ASN A 50 55.87 15.22 9.62
N LEU A 51 55.75 15.33 8.29
CA LEU A 51 55.83 14.28 7.25
C LEU A 51 55.01 14.69 6.00
N THR A 52 55.68 14.77 4.85
CA THR A 52 55.14 14.85 3.47
C THR A 52 55.41 13.49 2.77
N PRO A 53 54.60 13.04 1.78
CA PRO A 53 54.37 13.70 0.47
C PRO A 53 52.87 13.92 0.14
N ASP A 54 52.35 15.16 0.11
CA ASP A 54 52.42 16.19 -0.94
C ASP A 54 51.25 16.27 -1.97
N PHE A 55 50.13 15.54 -1.81
CA PHE A 55 48.96 15.75 -2.69
C PHE A 55 47.77 16.51 -2.07
N ILE A 56 47.59 16.49 -0.74
CA ILE A 56 46.41 17.13 -0.10
C ILE A 56 46.77 18.38 0.74
N ILE A 57 48.04 18.59 1.09
CA ILE A 57 48.47 19.80 1.84
C ILE A 57 48.67 21.04 0.93
N ASN A 58 48.51 20.89 -0.39
CA ASN A 58 48.76 21.98 -1.33
C ASN A 58 47.52 22.78 -1.76
N ALA A 59 46.31 22.36 -1.40
CA ALA A 59 45.10 23.17 -1.59
C ALA A 59 44.88 24.19 -0.45
N GLY A 60 45.26 23.85 0.79
CA GLY A 60 44.97 24.70 1.95
C GLY A 60 46.10 25.60 2.46
N LYS A 61 47.38 25.30 2.18
CA LYS A 61 48.54 26.05 2.72
C LYS A 61 49.39 26.78 1.67
N ARG A 62 48.96 26.82 0.41
CA ARG A 62 49.70 27.43 -0.71
C ARG A 62 48.94 28.51 -1.47
N SER A 63 47.97 29.15 -0.85
CA SER A 63 47.38 30.39 -1.39
C SER A 63 48.34 31.59 -1.35
N VAL A 64 49.57 31.40 -0.84
CA VAL A 64 50.68 32.36 -0.90
C VAL A 64 51.96 31.58 -1.26
N GLU A 65 52.57 31.91 -2.40
CA GLU A 65 53.87 31.43 -2.93
C GLU A 65 53.97 30.17 -3.82
N TRP A 66 53.28 30.03 -4.97
CA TRP A 66 53.59 28.93 -5.92
C TRP A 66 53.99 29.38 -7.35
N ASN A 67 55.32 29.52 -7.46
CA ASN A 67 56.27 29.50 -8.58
C ASN A 67 55.75 29.20 -10.01
N THR A 68 56.09 30.12 -10.91
CA THR A 68 55.55 30.37 -12.26
C THR A 68 56.18 29.58 -13.42
N GLU A 69 56.57 28.31 -13.27
CA GLU A 69 57.20 27.56 -14.39
C GLU A 69 56.69 26.12 -14.67
N LYS A 70 55.72 25.58 -13.93
CA LYS A 70 55.23 24.20 -14.20
C LYS A 70 53.72 23.98 -14.29
N LEU A 71 52.89 24.98 -14.08
CA LEU A 71 51.43 24.86 -14.16
C LEU A 71 50.89 26.00 -15.03
N LEU A 72 50.20 25.66 -16.12
CA LEU A 72 49.36 26.61 -16.87
C LEU A 72 47.92 26.37 -16.38
N PRO A 73 47.38 27.22 -15.48
CA PRO A 73 45.95 27.15 -15.19
C PRO A 73 45.20 27.56 -16.47
N LYS A 74 44.40 26.64 -17.01
CA LYS A 74 43.54 26.90 -18.16
C LYS A 74 42.09 26.87 -17.70
N PHE A 75 41.37 27.98 -17.87
CA PHE A 75 40.02 28.15 -17.35
C PHE A 75 39.00 27.76 -18.43
N LEU A 76 37.99 26.97 -18.04
CA LEU A 76 36.74 26.78 -18.78
C LEU A 76 35.66 27.57 -18.03
N ARG A 77 35.05 28.58 -18.68
CA ARG A 77 33.95 29.37 -18.11
C ARG A 77 32.66 29.10 -18.90
N GLY A 78 31.81 28.22 -18.39
CA GLY A 78 30.59 27.83 -19.12
C GLY A 78 30.89 27.15 -20.46
N ASN A 79 29.98 27.28 -21.42
CA ASN A 79 30.14 26.75 -22.78
C ASN A 79 31.24 27.47 -23.61
N GLU A 80 32.01 28.40 -23.03
CA GLU A 80 33.11 29.08 -23.71
C GLU A 80 34.46 28.86 -22.99
N LEU A 81 35.44 28.45 -23.79
CA LEU A 81 36.85 28.30 -23.38
C LEU A 81 37.47 29.68 -23.13
N VAL A 82 37.93 29.95 -21.91
CA VAL A 82 38.58 31.23 -21.55
C VAL A 82 39.98 30.98 -20.95
N SER A 83 40.87 30.30 -21.69
CA SER A 83 42.28 30.72 -21.85
C SER A 83 43.12 29.74 -22.70
N ASP A 84 44.12 30.32 -23.38
CA ASP A 84 45.01 29.74 -24.41
C ASP A 84 44.29 28.91 -25.49
N GLU A 85 43.94 29.59 -26.58
CA GLU A 85 43.37 29.06 -27.84
C GLU A 85 44.15 27.90 -28.49
N ASN A 86 45.19 27.33 -27.86
CA ASN A 86 46.13 26.37 -28.44
C ASN A 86 46.30 25.03 -27.69
N ASP A 87 45.55 24.71 -26.62
CA ASP A 87 45.56 23.32 -26.12
C ASP A 87 44.67 22.41 -26.96
N ALA A 88 45.27 21.46 -27.68
CA ALA A 88 44.52 20.49 -28.48
C ALA A 88 43.58 19.62 -27.62
N ARG A 89 43.90 19.39 -26.34
CA ARG A 89 43.09 18.54 -25.44
C ARG A 89 41.82 19.23 -25.02
N LEU A 90 41.88 20.51 -24.65
CA LEU A 90 40.70 21.29 -24.29
C LEU A 90 39.75 21.49 -25.48
N LYS A 91 40.28 21.64 -26.69
CA LYS A 91 39.48 21.65 -27.92
C LYS A 91 38.79 20.31 -28.16
N THR A 92 39.54 19.20 -27.98
CA THR A 92 38.97 17.85 -28.14
C THR A 92 37.91 17.58 -27.08
N LEU A 93 38.15 17.95 -25.82
CA LEU A 93 37.18 17.83 -24.73
C LEU A 93 35.90 18.65 -25.04
N SER A 94 36.05 19.89 -25.47
CA SER A 94 34.91 20.74 -25.85
C SER A 94 34.10 20.15 -27.01
N TYR A 95 34.78 19.66 -28.06
CA TYR A 95 34.12 18.96 -29.17
C TYR A 95 33.39 17.70 -28.70
N LEU A 96 34.06 16.84 -27.90
CA LEU A 96 33.46 15.62 -27.39
C LEU A 96 32.21 15.91 -26.55
N VAL A 97 32.26 16.92 -25.68
CA VAL A 97 31.11 17.28 -24.83
C VAL A 97 29.97 17.92 -25.63
N ASN A 98 30.27 18.84 -26.56
CA ASN A 98 29.25 19.70 -27.17
C ASN A 98 28.77 19.26 -28.57
N GLU A 99 29.59 18.52 -29.33
CA GLU A 99 29.38 18.30 -30.77
C GLU A 99 29.42 16.83 -31.20
N ALA A 100 30.21 15.98 -30.54
CA ALA A 100 30.34 14.57 -30.91
C ALA A 100 29.01 13.82 -30.78
N GLY A 101 28.84 12.69 -31.49
CA GLY A 101 27.77 11.73 -31.22
C GLY A 101 28.09 10.84 -30.02
N ASP A 102 27.09 10.21 -29.41
CA ASP A 102 27.26 9.49 -28.14
C ASP A 102 28.23 8.30 -28.24
N GLU A 103 28.21 7.57 -29.35
CA GLU A 103 29.17 6.48 -29.61
C GLU A 103 30.62 7.00 -29.65
N GLU A 104 30.86 8.13 -30.33
CA GLU A 104 32.19 8.74 -30.41
C GLU A 104 32.63 9.28 -29.04
N PHE A 105 31.73 9.96 -28.33
CA PHE A 105 31.97 10.48 -26.99
C PHE A 105 32.39 9.35 -26.03
N ASN A 106 31.57 8.31 -25.93
CA ASN A 106 31.78 7.19 -25.02
C ASN A 106 33.11 6.49 -25.27
N ASN A 107 33.49 6.31 -26.53
CA ASN A 107 34.75 5.64 -26.87
C ASN A 107 36.00 6.49 -26.58
N ARG A 108 35.88 7.83 -26.55
CA ARG A 108 37.06 8.72 -26.60
C ARG A 108 37.24 9.63 -25.40
N ILE A 109 36.21 9.84 -24.57
CA ILE A 109 36.27 10.83 -23.49
C ILE A 109 37.46 10.60 -22.54
N PHE A 110 37.69 9.35 -22.13
CA PHE A 110 38.79 8.99 -21.23
C PHE A 110 40.16 8.82 -21.93
N GLU A 111 40.24 9.05 -23.24
CA GLU A 111 41.52 9.30 -23.93
C GLU A 111 42.03 10.71 -23.62
N VAL A 112 41.11 11.65 -23.37
CA VAL A 112 41.40 13.08 -23.17
C VAL A 112 41.47 13.44 -21.69
N ILE A 113 40.56 12.93 -20.87
CA ILE A 113 40.55 13.14 -19.42
C ILE A 113 41.02 11.90 -18.67
N ASP A 114 41.61 12.09 -17.51
CA ASP A 114 41.97 10.96 -16.65
C ASP A 114 40.73 10.39 -15.94
N LYS A 115 40.53 9.09 -16.11
CA LYS A 115 39.33 8.37 -15.64
C LYS A 115 39.31 8.23 -14.12
N GLU A 116 40.45 7.88 -13.51
CA GLU A 116 40.54 7.67 -12.06
C GLU A 116 40.37 9.00 -11.33
N ASN A 117 41.00 10.06 -11.83
CA ASN A 117 40.84 11.42 -11.30
C ASN A 117 39.38 11.90 -11.43
N PHE A 118 38.74 11.71 -12.59
CA PHE A 118 37.34 12.08 -12.79
C PHE A 118 36.41 11.37 -11.80
N TYR A 119 36.53 10.05 -11.67
CA TYR A 119 35.70 9.31 -10.71
C TYR A 119 35.96 9.73 -9.27
N SER A 120 37.22 9.86 -8.87
CA SER A 120 37.57 10.30 -7.50
C SER A 120 36.97 11.66 -7.18
N TRP A 121 36.99 12.59 -8.14
CA TRP A 121 36.36 13.90 -8.01
C TRP A 121 34.83 13.81 -7.89
N THR A 122 34.17 12.99 -8.72
CA THR A 122 32.70 12.82 -8.63
C THR A 122 32.26 12.15 -7.32
N LEU A 123 33.05 11.19 -6.80
CA LEU A 123 32.79 10.57 -5.50
C LEU A 123 32.93 11.57 -4.36
N HIS A 124 33.96 12.42 -4.43
CA HIS A 124 34.16 13.49 -3.47
C HIS A 124 32.96 14.43 -3.43
N ALA A 125 32.52 14.93 -4.58
CA ALA A 125 31.38 15.83 -4.68
C ALA A 125 30.09 15.18 -4.15
N LEU A 126 29.87 13.90 -4.45
CA LEU A 126 28.70 13.15 -3.98
C LEU A 126 28.70 12.93 -2.45
N LEU A 127 29.85 12.58 -1.87
CA LEU A 127 29.98 12.33 -0.43
C LEU A 127 29.85 13.62 0.40
N SER A 128 30.36 14.73 -0.14
CA SER A 128 30.34 16.05 0.51
C SER A 128 29.06 16.85 0.26
N ASP A 129 28.19 16.39 -0.66
CA ASP A 129 27.04 17.15 -1.20
C ASP A 129 27.45 18.58 -1.65
N SER A 130 28.70 18.74 -2.12
CA SER A 130 29.33 20.03 -2.40
C SER A 130 28.68 20.74 -3.59
N ARG A 131 27.91 21.80 -3.31
CA ARG A 131 27.17 22.57 -4.32
C ARG A 131 28.08 23.30 -5.31
N THR A 132 29.24 23.77 -4.84
CA THR A 132 30.14 24.63 -5.61
C THR A 132 31.02 23.86 -6.59
N GLU A 133 31.40 22.64 -6.24
CA GLU A 133 32.14 21.75 -7.15
C GLU A 133 31.25 21.12 -8.21
N TYR A 134 30.03 20.73 -7.83
CA TYR A 134 29.17 19.92 -8.68
C TYR A 134 28.22 20.76 -9.57
N ASN A 135 27.80 21.95 -9.12
CA ASN A 135 26.73 22.73 -9.75
C ASN A 135 27.18 23.91 -10.62
N LEU A 136 28.48 24.21 -10.68
CA LEU A 136 28.97 25.31 -11.51
C LEU A 136 29.52 24.78 -12.85
N PRO A 137 29.24 25.45 -13.98
CA PRO A 137 29.87 25.16 -15.27
C PRO A 137 31.40 25.40 -15.29
N GLU A 138 31.96 25.86 -14.17
CA GLU A 138 33.35 26.25 -14.00
C GLU A 138 34.10 25.06 -13.39
N MET A 139 34.91 24.39 -14.22
CA MET A 139 35.82 23.34 -13.76
C MET A 139 37.25 23.80 -14.00
N ASP A 140 38.08 23.65 -12.97
CA ASP A 140 39.51 23.89 -13.07
C ASP A 140 40.21 22.64 -13.57
N TRP A 141 40.97 22.82 -14.65
CA TRP A 141 41.70 21.73 -15.29
C TRP A 141 43.20 21.96 -15.21
N TYR A 142 43.94 20.88 -15.00
CA TYR A 142 45.38 20.86 -15.22
C TYR A 142 45.77 19.74 -16.16
N ALA A 143 46.77 20.03 -16.99
CA ALA A 143 47.35 19.04 -17.89
C ALA A 143 48.43 18.25 -17.17
N ASP A 144 48.27 16.93 -17.11
CA ASP A 144 49.32 16.02 -16.69
C ASP A 144 50.35 15.86 -17.82
N LYS A 145 51.63 16.01 -17.50
CA LYS A 145 52.72 15.89 -18.47
C LYS A 145 53.17 14.46 -18.68
N GLU A 146 52.87 13.56 -17.75
CA GLU A 146 53.24 12.14 -17.80
C GLU A 146 52.19 11.33 -18.55
N THR A 147 50.91 11.52 -18.21
CA THR A 147 49.80 10.81 -18.88
C THR A 147 49.34 11.52 -20.15
N GLY A 148 49.65 12.80 -20.29
CA GLY A 148 49.16 13.65 -21.38
C GLY A 148 47.69 14.05 -21.25
N LYS A 149 46.98 13.58 -20.23
CA LYS A 149 45.54 13.80 -20.02
C LYS A 149 45.24 15.07 -19.23
N LEU A 150 43.99 15.47 -19.27
CA LEU A 150 43.44 16.52 -18.42
C LEU A 150 42.92 15.92 -17.11
N ASN A 151 43.28 16.54 -16.00
CA ASN A 151 42.81 16.22 -14.67
C ASN A 151 41.98 17.38 -14.12
N LEU A 152 40.93 17.06 -13.37
CA LEU A 152 40.13 17.98 -12.58
C LEU A 152 40.86 18.39 -11.30
N MET A 153 40.72 19.66 -10.98
CA MET A 153 41.13 20.24 -9.71
C MET A 153 39.86 20.71 -8.96
N PRO A 154 39.63 20.23 -7.73
CA PRO A 154 38.52 20.73 -6.91
C PRO A 154 38.67 22.23 -6.65
N TRP A 155 37.57 22.98 -6.77
CA TRP A 155 37.51 24.42 -6.52
C TRP A 155 36.32 24.72 -5.60
N ASP A 156 36.51 25.58 -4.61
CA ASP A 156 35.51 25.94 -3.60
C ASP A 156 34.86 24.71 -2.93
N VAL A 157 35.66 23.76 -2.43
CA VAL A 157 35.19 22.57 -1.69
C VAL A 157 34.34 22.99 -0.49
N ASN A 158 33.05 22.62 -0.48
CA ASN A 158 32.17 22.76 0.68
C ASN A 158 31.65 21.40 1.13
N ILE A 159 31.35 21.27 2.42
CA ILE A 159 30.60 20.13 2.97
C ILE A 159 29.26 20.70 3.38
N ASP A 160 28.22 20.39 2.61
CA ASP A 160 26.88 20.90 2.83
C ASP A 160 26.01 19.85 3.54
N ASP A 161 25.08 20.32 4.37
CA ASP A 161 24.04 19.44 4.95
C ASP A 161 23.25 18.76 3.82
N ALA A 162 22.90 17.49 4.03
CA ALA A 162 22.00 16.77 3.15
C ALA A 162 20.74 17.62 2.91
N ARG A 163 20.35 17.79 1.64
CA ARG A 163 19.10 18.51 1.32
C ARG A 163 17.94 17.91 2.13
N PRO A 164 17.05 18.73 2.74
CA PRO A 164 15.78 18.25 3.25
C PRO A 164 15.01 17.72 2.04
N SER A 165 14.97 16.40 1.90
CA SER A 165 14.37 15.75 0.75
C SER A 165 12.86 15.96 0.80
N PHE A 166 12.25 16.14 -0.37
CA PHE A 166 10.92 15.57 -0.61
C PHE A 166 10.94 14.14 -0.07
N GLU A 167 9.92 13.73 0.67
CA GLU A 167 9.87 12.51 1.51
C GLU A 167 10.03 11.15 0.77
N GLU A 168 10.55 11.14 -0.46
CA GLU A 168 10.82 9.93 -1.25
C GLU A 168 12.31 9.55 -1.17
N GLU A 169 12.64 8.51 -0.40
CA GLU A 169 13.98 7.95 -0.15
C GLU A 169 14.64 7.28 -1.38
N THR A 170 14.22 7.61 -2.61
CA THR A 170 14.53 6.83 -3.83
C THR A 170 15.49 7.49 -4.84
N TYR A 171 16.07 8.65 -4.52
CA TYR A 171 16.91 9.42 -5.46
C TYR A 171 18.35 9.58 -4.96
N ILE A 172 19.35 9.30 -5.80
CA ILE A 172 20.68 9.89 -5.61
C ILE A 172 20.62 11.30 -6.18
N PHE A 173 20.86 12.30 -5.31
CA PHE A 173 20.97 13.68 -5.72
C PHE A 173 22.27 13.88 -6.50
N GLU A 174 22.19 13.73 -7.82
CA GLU A 174 23.21 14.13 -8.76
C GLU A 174 22.74 15.43 -9.41
N GLU A 175 22.93 16.56 -8.74
CA GLU A 175 22.70 17.89 -9.34
C GLU A 175 23.78 18.20 -10.39
N ALA A 176 23.86 17.40 -11.45
CA ALA A 176 24.86 17.65 -12.48
C ALA A 176 24.35 18.79 -13.37
N VAL A 177 24.75 20.02 -13.05
CA VAL A 177 24.60 21.19 -13.95
C VAL A 177 25.69 21.15 -15.05
N ASN A 178 26.70 20.29 -14.87
CA ASN A 178 27.88 20.20 -15.71
C ASN A 178 27.67 19.30 -16.94
N PRO A 179 27.77 19.82 -18.18
CA PRO A 179 27.54 19.04 -19.41
C PRO A 179 28.45 17.82 -19.56
N LEU A 180 29.69 17.86 -19.04
CA LEU A 180 30.59 16.71 -19.07
C LEU A 180 30.08 15.59 -18.14
N VAL A 181 29.70 15.95 -16.92
CA VAL A 181 29.22 14.97 -15.92
C VAL A 181 27.92 14.33 -16.39
N ILE A 182 26.98 15.14 -16.87
CA ILE A 182 25.74 14.67 -17.51
C ILE A 182 26.07 13.65 -18.58
N ARG A 183 26.94 14.02 -19.53
CA ARG A 183 27.19 13.17 -20.69
C ARG A 183 27.96 11.89 -20.34
N VAL A 184 28.87 11.94 -19.37
CA VAL A 184 29.57 10.74 -18.86
C VAL A 184 28.59 9.80 -18.14
N PHE A 185 27.69 10.31 -17.30
CA PHE A 185 26.78 9.46 -16.53
C PHE A 185 25.43 9.16 -17.21
N ASP A 186 25.12 9.81 -18.33
CA ASP A 186 24.10 9.33 -19.29
C ASP A 186 24.49 7.95 -19.87
N ASN A 187 25.78 7.57 -19.79
CA ASN A 187 26.24 6.21 -20.05
C ASN A 187 26.22 5.38 -18.75
N TYR A 188 25.33 4.38 -18.73
CA TYR A 188 25.15 3.50 -17.58
C TYR A 188 26.42 2.74 -17.18
N ASP A 189 27.25 2.30 -18.13
CA ASP A 189 28.48 1.55 -17.80
C ASP A 189 29.45 2.43 -16.99
N PHE A 190 29.56 3.71 -17.34
CA PHE A 190 30.41 4.65 -16.62
C PHE A 190 29.83 5.04 -15.25
N LEU A 191 28.50 5.17 -15.15
CA LEU A 191 27.80 5.40 -13.90
C LEU A 191 27.96 4.21 -12.95
N SER A 192 27.75 2.99 -13.45
CA SER A 192 27.91 1.74 -12.72
C SER A 192 29.34 1.57 -12.21
N GLU A 193 30.34 1.84 -13.05
CA GLU A 193 31.75 1.77 -12.66
C GLU A 193 32.10 2.75 -11.53
N ARG A 194 31.58 3.99 -11.57
CA ARG A 194 31.75 4.94 -10.47
C ARG A 194 31.03 4.47 -9.21
N ASN A 195 29.82 3.93 -9.31
CA ASN A 195 29.07 3.43 -8.15
C ASN A 195 29.75 2.20 -7.52
N GLU A 196 30.40 1.35 -8.31
CA GLU A 196 31.26 0.28 -7.77
C GLU A 196 32.42 0.83 -6.93
N LEU A 197 33.04 1.93 -7.38
CA LEU A 197 34.09 2.59 -6.60
C LEU A 197 33.54 3.20 -5.31
N LEU A 198 32.35 3.81 -5.36
CA LEU A 198 31.65 4.33 -4.19
C LEU A 198 31.38 3.22 -3.16
N LEU A 199 30.88 2.07 -3.62
CA LEU A 199 30.57 0.93 -2.75
C LEU A 199 31.83 0.26 -2.20
N LYS A 200 32.89 0.11 -3.01
CA LYS A 200 34.20 -0.34 -2.52
C LYS A 200 34.71 0.58 -1.41
N TYR A 201 34.51 1.89 -1.56
CA TYR A 201 34.82 2.87 -0.51
C TYR A 201 33.90 2.73 0.72
N MET A 202 32.61 2.51 0.54
CA MET A 202 31.64 2.34 1.64
C MET A 202 31.87 1.06 2.46
N ASN A 203 32.39 0.00 1.83
CA ASN A 203 32.49 -1.35 2.39
C ASN A 203 33.90 -1.77 2.82
N ALA A 204 34.96 -1.04 2.47
CA ALA A 204 36.29 -1.37 2.96
C ALA A 204 36.40 -1.05 4.47
N GLU A 205 36.91 -2.00 5.25
CA GLU A 205 37.23 -1.80 6.66
C GLU A 205 38.20 -0.61 6.80
N GLU A 206 38.12 0.15 7.91
CA GLU A 206 38.85 1.41 8.19
C GLU A 206 40.36 1.39 7.88
N ASN A 207 40.98 0.22 7.68
CA ASN A 207 42.42 0.05 7.50
C ASN A 207 42.90 -0.17 6.05
N ASN A 208 42.03 -0.21 5.03
CA ASN A 208 42.44 -0.53 3.64
C ASN A 208 42.36 0.64 2.65
N HIS A 209 42.05 1.84 3.13
CA HIS A 209 41.76 3.04 2.32
C HIS A 209 42.98 3.92 2.00
N SER A 210 44.19 3.36 1.91
CA SER A 210 45.47 4.09 1.80
C SER A 210 45.60 5.18 0.71
N LYS A 211 44.65 5.30 -0.23
CA LYS A 211 44.58 6.39 -1.23
C LYS A 211 43.56 7.49 -0.88
N LEU A 212 42.76 7.32 0.16
CA LEU A 212 41.66 8.17 0.61
C LEU A 212 41.74 8.52 2.11
N ASP A 213 42.84 8.23 2.81
CA ASP A 213 43.08 8.48 4.26
C ASP A 213 42.64 9.87 4.77
N TYR A 214 42.70 10.88 3.92
CA TYR A 214 42.21 12.23 4.23
C TYR A 214 40.70 12.27 4.51
N TYR A 215 39.92 11.52 3.75
CA TYR A 215 38.47 11.44 3.88
C TYR A 215 38.04 10.65 5.10
N ASP A 216 38.80 9.64 5.51
CA ASP A 216 38.50 8.92 6.75
C ASP A 216 38.71 9.83 7.96
N THR A 217 39.75 10.67 7.94
CA THR A 217 39.97 11.68 8.98
C THR A 217 38.85 12.73 9.00
N LEU A 218 38.49 13.29 7.82
CA LEU A 218 37.37 14.23 7.69
C LEU A 218 36.03 13.64 8.10
N ARG A 219 35.74 12.40 7.70
CA ARG A 219 34.50 11.68 8.01
C ARG A 219 34.41 11.36 9.50
N GLN A 220 35.50 10.90 10.13
CA GLN A 220 35.52 10.65 11.56
C GLN A 220 35.21 11.91 12.37
N ASP A 221 35.70 13.07 11.91
CA ASP A 221 35.53 14.36 12.57
C ASP A 221 34.28 15.16 12.14
N ASN A 222 33.57 14.76 11.08
CA ASN A 222 32.41 15.49 10.53
C ASN A 222 31.14 14.61 10.46
N SER A 223 30.12 14.98 11.24
CA SER A 223 28.83 14.26 11.30
C SER A 223 28.06 14.28 9.99
N ILE A 224 28.17 15.34 9.19
CA ILE A 224 27.43 15.51 7.93
C ILE A 224 27.91 14.48 6.88
N LEU A 225 29.22 14.27 6.77
CA LEU A 225 29.77 13.24 5.87
C LEU A 225 29.35 11.82 6.26
N LYS A 226 29.21 11.54 7.56
CA LYS A 226 28.70 10.25 8.04
C LYS A 226 27.23 10.06 7.66
N GLU A 227 26.40 11.08 7.85
CA GLU A 227 24.99 11.06 7.50
C GLU A 227 24.78 10.91 5.97
N ASN A 228 25.51 11.67 5.16
CA ASN A 228 25.50 11.55 3.69
C ASN A 228 25.88 10.15 3.23
N LEU A 229 26.89 9.54 3.84
CA LEU A 229 27.32 8.18 3.51
C LEU A 229 26.27 7.13 3.89
N GLU A 230 25.69 7.21 5.08
CA GLU A 230 24.64 6.27 5.50
C GLU A 230 23.39 6.41 4.63
N ARG A 231 23.04 7.64 4.21
CA ARG A 231 21.99 7.87 3.20
C ARG A 231 22.30 7.17 1.88
N LEU A 232 23.51 7.34 1.35
CA LEU A 232 23.94 6.67 0.11
C LEU A 232 23.93 5.14 0.26
N LYS A 233 24.37 4.60 1.41
CA LYS A 233 24.29 3.16 1.72
C LYS A 233 22.85 2.66 1.67
N ASN A 234 21.91 3.39 2.25
CA ASN A 234 20.51 3.01 2.24
C ASN A 234 19.96 2.90 0.81
N ILE A 235 20.25 3.90 -0.04
CA ILE A 235 19.80 3.93 -1.45
C ILE A 235 20.29 2.70 -2.23
N PHE A 236 21.55 2.27 -2.02
CA PHE A 236 22.10 1.13 -2.73
C PHE A 236 21.69 -0.22 -2.14
N ASN A 237 21.48 -0.31 -0.82
CA ASN A 237 21.18 -1.57 -0.14
C ASN A 237 19.71 -1.97 -0.23
N ASN A 238 18.79 -0.99 -0.25
CA ASN A 238 17.35 -1.21 -0.21
C ASN A 238 16.65 -0.68 -1.49
N PRO A 239 16.94 -1.24 -2.68
CA PRO A 239 16.26 -0.81 -3.89
C PRO A 239 14.76 -1.19 -3.80
N GLU A 240 13.87 -0.24 -4.06
CA GLU A 240 12.45 -0.53 -4.19
C GLU A 240 12.19 -1.34 -5.45
N VAL A 241 11.75 -2.59 -5.28
CA VAL A 241 11.37 -3.45 -6.41
C VAL A 241 10.01 -4.06 -6.16
N SER A 242 9.08 -3.79 -7.07
CA SER A 242 7.75 -4.38 -7.06
C SER A 242 7.50 -5.13 -8.36
N PHE A 243 6.85 -6.28 -8.25
CA PHE A 243 6.62 -7.19 -9.35
C PHE A 243 5.16 -7.55 -9.54
N THR A 244 4.73 -7.62 -10.79
CA THR A 244 3.44 -8.19 -11.16
C THR A 244 3.66 -9.40 -12.05
N LEU A 245 3.02 -10.53 -11.73
CA LEU A 245 3.09 -11.76 -12.50
C LEU A 245 1.77 -11.95 -13.25
N LEU A 246 1.74 -11.69 -14.56
CA LEU A 246 0.53 -11.73 -15.36
C LEU A 246 0.39 -13.03 -16.15
N ARG A 247 -0.74 -13.75 -16.05
CA ARG A 247 -1.11 -14.81 -17.01
C ARG A 247 -1.78 -14.16 -18.22
N GLU A 248 -1.10 -14.11 -19.37
CA GLU A 248 -1.59 -13.34 -20.53
C GLU A 248 -2.68 -14.04 -21.38
N ASN A 249 -2.86 -15.37 -21.32
CA ASN A 249 -3.96 -16.20 -21.90
C ASN A 249 -3.55 -17.71 -21.87
N ILE A 250 -4.33 -18.63 -22.46
CA ILE A 250 -3.96 -20.07 -22.65
C ILE A 250 -2.58 -20.17 -23.33
N GLY A 251 -1.56 -20.43 -22.53
CA GLY A 251 -0.14 -20.37 -22.90
C GLY A 251 0.71 -20.03 -21.67
N ALA A 252 2.02 -20.23 -21.77
CA ALA A 252 2.95 -20.18 -20.63
C ALA A 252 3.63 -18.80 -20.41
N ASP A 253 2.93 -17.73 -20.76
CA ASP A 253 3.49 -16.39 -20.70
C ASP A 253 3.11 -15.73 -19.37
N LEU A 254 3.97 -15.90 -18.37
CA LEU A 254 3.92 -15.23 -17.07
C LEU A 254 4.71 -13.92 -17.14
N SER A 255 4.06 -12.80 -17.47
CA SER A 255 4.81 -11.54 -17.59
C SER A 255 5.18 -11.01 -16.21
N LEU A 256 6.48 -10.96 -15.91
CA LEU A 256 7.05 -10.34 -14.73
C LEU A 256 7.34 -8.85 -14.98
N GLU A 257 6.43 -7.97 -14.56
CA GLU A 257 6.60 -6.52 -14.70
C GLU A 257 7.39 -5.95 -13.51
N ILE A 258 8.45 -5.18 -13.77
CA ILE A 258 9.19 -4.45 -12.73
C ILE A 258 8.63 -3.03 -12.65
N ASN A 259 7.90 -2.71 -11.59
CA ASN A 259 7.19 -1.43 -11.48
C ASN A 259 8.08 -0.29 -10.93
N SER A 260 9.19 -0.65 -10.26
CA SER A 260 10.26 0.25 -9.81
C SER A 260 11.58 -0.54 -9.76
N LEU A 261 12.68 0.09 -10.16
CA LEU A 261 14.02 -0.36 -9.80
C LEU A 261 14.65 0.77 -8.99
N GLY A 262 15.30 0.46 -7.88
CA GLY A 262 16.29 1.39 -7.34
C GLY A 262 17.47 1.55 -8.30
N MET A 263 18.42 2.43 -7.97
CA MET A 263 19.62 2.62 -8.79
C MET A 263 20.59 1.43 -8.79
N SER A 264 20.37 0.46 -7.90
CA SER A 264 21.20 -0.74 -7.82
C SER A 264 20.82 -1.74 -8.91
N PRO A 265 21.75 -2.21 -9.74
CA PRO A 265 21.54 -3.38 -10.55
C PRO A 265 21.32 -4.60 -9.64
N LEU A 266 20.49 -5.52 -10.14
CA LEU A 266 20.04 -6.70 -9.40
C LEU A 266 20.34 -7.99 -10.17
N TYR A 267 20.42 -9.11 -9.47
CA TYR A 267 20.43 -10.44 -10.07
C TYR A 267 19.07 -11.10 -9.88
N PHE A 268 18.46 -11.55 -10.97
CA PHE A 268 17.38 -12.52 -10.88
C PHE A 268 17.97 -13.90 -10.61
N ASP A 269 17.83 -14.39 -9.36
CA ASP A 269 18.49 -15.60 -8.88
C ASP A 269 17.64 -16.85 -9.14
N SER A 270 16.40 -16.86 -8.64
CA SER A 270 15.51 -18.01 -8.74
C SER A 270 14.03 -17.64 -8.59
N VAL A 271 13.17 -18.57 -8.99
CA VAL A 271 11.72 -18.53 -8.75
C VAL A 271 11.33 -19.76 -7.93
N GLU A 272 10.72 -19.53 -6.77
CA GLU A 272 10.09 -20.58 -5.97
C GLU A 272 8.59 -20.56 -6.26
N ILE A 273 8.01 -21.72 -6.53
CA ILE A 273 6.58 -21.90 -6.83
C ILE A 273 6.04 -22.93 -5.87
N ILE A 274 4.95 -22.55 -5.17
CA ILE A 274 4.18 -23.45 -4.31
C ILE A 274 2.96 -23.89 -5.11
N LEU A 275 2.74 -25.20 -5.17
CA LEU A 275 1.62 -25.84 -5.82
C LEU A 275 0.48 -26.09 -4.83
N LYS A 276 -0.74 -26.06 -5.34
CA LYS A 276 -1.94 -26.47 -4.59
C LYS A 276 -1.83 -27.95 -4.19
N ASP A 277 -2.47 -28.29 -3.07
CA ASP A 277 -2.56 -29.67 -2.57
C ASP A 277 -2.99 -30.68 -3.65
N GLY A 278 -2.21 -31.75 -3.79
CA GLY A 278 -2.48 -32.84 -4.74
C GLY A 278 -2.05 -32.57 -6.19
N ALA A 279 -1.43 -31.42 -6.48
CA ALA A 279 -0.85 -31.14 -7.78
C ALA A 279 0.31 -32.09 -8.13
N SER A 280 0.45 -32.41 -9.42
CA SER A 280 1.58 -33.22 -9.89
C SER A 280 2.81 -32.37 -10.12
N LEU A 281 3.96 -32.79 -9.59
CA LEU A 281 5.23 -32.12 -9.83
C LEU A 281 5.63 -32.16 -11.32
N PRO A 282 6.09 -31.04 -11.88
CA PRO A 282 6.54 -30.96 -13.26
C PRO A 282 7.83 -31.73 -13.46
N LYS A 283 8.04 -32.24 -14.68
CA LYS A 283 9.32 -32.88 -15.06
C LYS A 283 10.35 -31.89 -15.60
N TRP A 284 9.89 -30.71 -16.00
CA TRP A 284 10.68 -29.64 -16.57
C TRP A 284 9.91 -28.33 -16.38
N ALA A 285 10.63 -27.24 -16.17
CA ALA A 285 10.11 -25.89 -16.16
C ALA A 285 11.25 -24.96 -16.56
N GLU A 286 10.99 -23.99 -17.43
CA GLU A 286 12.02 -23.09 -17.94
C GLU A 286 11.51 -21.66 -18.00
N ILE A 287 12.40 -20.69 -17.83
CA ILE A 287 12.08 -19.27 -17.99
C ILE A 287 12.89 -18.70 -19.15
N TYR A 288 12.22 -17.97 -20.02
CA TYR A 288 12.79 -17.28 -21.17
C TYR A 288 12.71 -15.76 -20.99
N TYR A 289 13.73 -15.04 -21.47
CA TYR A 289 13.76 -13.58 -21.55
C TYR A 289 14.25 -13.17 -22.94
N LEU A 290 13.48 -12.34 -23.66
CA LEU A 290 13.77 -11.94 -25.05
C LEU A 290 14.08 -13.13 -25.99
N GLY A 291 13.44 -14.29 -25.74
CA GLY A 291 13.62 -15.52 -26.52
C GLY A 291 14.82 -16.39 -26.10
N GLU A 292 15.62 -15.97 -25.13
CA GLU A 292 16.72 -16.75 -24.58
C GLU A 292 16.32 -17.46 -23.29
N LYS A 293 16.67 -18.75 -23.13
CA LYS A 293 16.47 -19.47 -21.88
C LYS A 293 17.39 -18.91 -20.80
N VAL A 294 16.80 -18.37 -19.75
CA VAL A 294 17.51 -17.78 -18.60
C VAL A 294 17.43 -18.61 -17.33
N CYS A 295 16.36 -19.40 -17.13
CA CYS A 295 16.21 -20.24 -15.95
C CYS A 295 15.75 -21.65 -16.31
N ASP A 296 16.10 -22.61 -15.47
CA ASP A 296 15.78 -24.04 -15.63
C ASP A 296 15.40 -24.65 -14.28
N LEU A 297 14.58 -25.70 -14.33
CA LEU A 297 14.13 -26.42 -13.15
C LEU A 297 15.34 -26.98 -12.40
N SER A 298 15.52 -26.59 -11.15
CA SER A 298 16.59 -27.09 -10.28
C SER A 298 16.08 -28.12 -9.29
N GLU A 299 14.90 -27.89 -8.70
CA GLU A 299 14.30 -28.76 -7.69
C GLU A 299 12.78 -28.79 -7.83
N ALA A 300 12.19 -29.96 -7.55
CA ALA A 300 10.75 -30.17 -7.48
C ALA A 300 10.50 -31.26 -6.43
N VAL A 301 10.08 -30.86 -5.23
CA VAL A 301 9.90 -31.75 -4.07
C VAL A 301 8.62 -31.34 -3.35
N ASP A 302 7.81 -32.32 -2.99
CA ASP A 302 6.50 -32.14 -2.35
C ASP A 302 5.58 -31.20 -3.15
N ASP A 303 5.25 -30.03 -2.58
CA ASP A 303 4.46 -28.96 -3.18
C ASP A 303 5.31 -27.82 -3.76
N LYS A 304 6.65 -27.91 -3.64
CA LYS A 304 7.56 -26.82 -4.00
C LYS A 304 8.36 -27.11 -5.26
N ILE A 305 8.44 -26.10 -6.12
CA ILE A 305 9.27 -26.08 -7.32
C ILE A 305 10.25 -24.92 -7.21
N LEU A 306 11.53 -25.19 -7.44
CA LEU A 306 12.57 -24.18 -7.58
C LEU A 306 13.07 -24.17 -9.02
N ILE A 307 13.03 -22.99 -9.64
CA ILE A 307 13.59 -22.74 -10.96
C ILE A 307 14.77 -21.80 -10.78
N GLN A 308 15.98 -22.30 -11.03
CA GLN A 308 17.21 -21.54 -10.86
C GLN A 308 17.58 -20.82 -12.16
N CYS A 309 17.91 -19.54 -12.06
CA CYS A 309 18.35 -18.73 -13.18
C CYS A 309 19.86 -18.78 -13.35
N ARG A 310 20.33 -18.83 -14.61
CA ARG A 310 21.70 -18.49 -14.98
C ARG A 310 21.79 -16.97 -14.86
N THR A 311 22.21 -16.51 -13.67
CA THR A 311 22.40 -15.11 -13.25
C THR A 311 22.13 -14.09 -14.36
N LYS A 312 20.93 -13.51 -14.39
CA LYS A 312 20.58 -12.44 -15.33
C LYS A 312 20.61 -11.12 -14.60
N GLU A 313 21.49 -10.23 -15.05
CA GLU A 313 21.55 -8.86 -14.56
C GLU A 313 20.28 -8.09 -14.98
N LEU A 314 19.60 -7.55 -13.98
CA LEU A 314 18.49 -6.61 -14.12
C LEU A 314 19.05 -5.21 -13.93
N VAL A 315 19.58 -4.67 -15.02
CA VAL A 315 20.18 -3.33 -15.07
C VAL A 315 19.09 -2.26 -15.22
N PRO A 316 18.92 -1.28 -14.32
CA PRO A 316 17.97 -0.19 -14.50
C PRO A 316 18.37 0.72 -15.67
N GLU A 317 17.41 1.16 -16.49
CA GLU A 317 17.65 2.33 -17.36
C GLU A 317 17.31 3.59 -16.57
N MET A 318 18.05 4.67 -16.79
CA MET A 318 17.83 5.94 -16.09
C MET A 318 17.06 6.93 -16.99
N GLU A 319 16.22 7.77 -16.38
CA GLU A 319 15.59 8.91 -17.03
C GLU A 319 15.84 10.20 -16.23
N SER A 320 16.04 11.31 -16.94
CA SER A 320 16.17 12.62 -16.30
C SER A 320 14.79 13.21 -15.99
N VAL A 321 14.58 13.70 -14.78
CA VAL A 321 13.37 14.38 -14.32
C VAL A 321 13.69 15.83 -14.01
N VAL A 322 12.83 16.74 -14.47
CA VAL A 322 12.80 18.12 -14.02
C VAL A 322 11.80 18.17 -12.86
N PRO A 323 12.22 18.47 -11.63
CA PRO A 323 11.29 18.49 -10.50
C PRO A 323 10.29 19.65 -10.64
N PRO A 324 9.09 19.51 -10.07
CA PRO A 324 8.08 20.56 -10.10
C PRO A 324 8.59 21.79 -9.33
N GLU A 325 8.69 22.93 -10.03
CA GLU A 325 8.84 24.29 -9.48
C GLU A 325 9.77 24.44 -8.26
N ALA A 326 11.08 24.58 -8.47
CA ALA A 326 11.89 25.29 -7.47
C ALA A 326 11.57 26.77 -7.55
N ASP A 327 10.90 27.29 -6.52
CA ASP A 327 10.58 28.69 -6.32
C ASP A 327 11.76 29.63 -6.67
N GLY A 328 11.73 30.20 -7.88
CA GLY A 328 12.46 31.42 -8.23
C GLY A 328 13.99 31.32 -8.40
N PHE A 329 14.58 30.12 -8.46
CA PHE A 329 16.00 29.95 -8.81
C PHE A 329 16.16 29.23 -10.15
N ASP A 330 16.62 29.98 -11.15
CA ASP A 330 16.84 29.55 -12.54
C ASP A 330 18.15 28.76 -12.70
N TYR A 331 18.32 27.67 -11.92
CA TYR A 331 19.42 26.73 -12.11
C TYR A 331 18.94 25.57 -12.99
N PRO A 332 19.68 25.18 -14.05
CA PRO A 332 19.34 24.01 -14.85
C PRO A 332 19.87 22.74 -14.15
N TYR A 333 19.05 22.12 -13.31
CA TYR A 333 19.37 20.82 -12.70
C TYR A 333 18.57 19.70 -13.36
N LYS A 334 19.21 18.53 -13.48
CA LYS A 334 18.57 17.26 -13.88
C LYS A 334 18.63 16.30 -12.71
N LEU A 335 17.49 15.77 -12.29
CA LEU A 335 17.45 14.60 -11.40
C LEU A 335 17.47 13.34 -12.24
N TYR A 336 18.13 12.27 -11.80
CA TYR A 336 18.04 10.98 -12.45
C TYR A 336 17.28 10.02 -11.56
N LYS A 337 16.34 9.29 -12.16
CA LYS A 337 15.68 8.15 -11.51
C LYS A 337 15.68 6.96 -12.44
N ALA A 338 15.51 5.78 -11.89
CA ALA A 338 15.27 4.61 -12.73
C ALA A 338 13.95 4.80 -13.49
N LYS A 339 14.01 4.59 -14.79
CA LYS A 339 12.85 4.58 -15.68
C LYS A 339 12.00 3.37 -15.34
N LYS A 340 10.68 3.57 -15.25
CA LYS A 340 9.72 2.47 -15.12
C LYS A 340 9.69 1.69 -16.43
N ILE A 341 10.24 0.48 -16.43
CA ILE A 341 10.33 -0.36 -17.63
C ILE A 341 9.67 -1.70 -17.38
N LYS A 342 8.70 -2.01 -18.24
CA LYS A 342 8.14 -3.35 -18.32
C LYS A 342 9.16 -4.31 -18.93
N ARG A 343 9.69 -5.21 -18.12
CA ARG A 343 10.37 -6.43 -18.59
C ARG A 343 9.36 -7.56 -18.67
N THR A 344 9.62 -8.57 -19.49
CA THR A 344 8.69 -9.70 -19.65
C THR A 344 9.51 -10.97 -19.75
N PHE A 345 9.20 -11.90 -18.86
CA PHE A 345 9.75 -13.24 -18.81
C PHE A 345 8.63 -14.21 -19.22
N SER A 346 8.94 -15.35 -19.83
CA SER A 346 7.95 -16.39 -20.17
C SER A 346 8.29 -17.67 -19.42
N LEU A 347 7.36 -18.22 -18.65
CA LEU A 347 7.54 -19.41 -17.82
C LEU A 347 6.83 -20.61 -18.45
N VAL A 348 7.58 -21.53 -19.05
CA VAL A 348 7.05 -22.70 -19.75
C VAL A 348 7.22 -24.00 -18.94
N GLY A 349 6.35 -24.98 -19.18
CA GLY A 349 6.45 -26.33 -18.59
C GLY A 349 5.62 -26.56 -17.32
N LEU A 350 4.80 -25.58 -16.92
CA LEU A 350 3.92 -25.67 -15.76
C LEU A 350 2.44 -25.57 -16.15
N ASP A 351 1.59 -26.29 -15.41
CA ASP A 351 0.16 -26.05 -15.41
C ASP A 351 -0.17 -24.95 -14.40
N PHE A 352 -0.53 -23.78 -14.91
CA PHE A 352 -0.84 -22.60 -14.08
C PHE A 352 -1.99 -22.83 -13.11
N ASN A 353 -2.93 -23.73 -13.42
CA ASN A 353 -4.07 -23.98 -12.55
C ASN A 353 -3.65 -24.66 -11.23
N MET A 354 -2.46 -25.28 -11.21
CA MET A 354 -1.89 -25.95 -10.05
C MET A 354 -1.08 -25.01 -9.16
N ILE A 355 -0.78 -23.78 -9.59
CA ILE A 355 0.04 -22.84 -8.81
C ILE A 355 -0.80 -22.18 -7.72
N GLU A 356 -0.30 -22.20 -6.49
CA GLU A 356 -0.85 -21.50 -5.34
C GLU A 356 -0.13 -20.17 -5.09
N LYS A 357 1.21 -20.20 -5.09
CA LYS A 357 2.04 -19.03 -4.80
C LYS A 357 3.30 -19.02 -5.65
N VAL A 358 3.80 -17.82 -5.96
CA VAL A 358 5.10 -17.62 -6.61
C VAL A 358 5.91 -16.62 -5.80
N GLU A 359 7.14 -16.97 -5.47
CA GLU A 359 8.12 -16.11 -4.82
C GLU A 359 9.33 -15.92 -5.74
N LEU A 360 9.77 -14.66 -5.87
CA LEU A 360 10.93 -14.32 -6.68
C LEU A 360 12.11 -14.06 -5.74
N LYS A 361 13.23 -14.74 -5.98
CA LYS A 361 14.48 -14.47 -5.27
C LYS A 361 15.35 -13.59 -6.14
N ILE A 362 15.66 -12.41 -5.61
CA ILE A 362 16.43 -11.38 -6.29
C ILE A 362 17.53 -10.96 -5.35
N LYS A 363 18.74 -10.84 -5.88
CA LYS A 363 19.91 -10.43 -5.13
C LYS A 363 20.36 -9.05 -5.55
N ASN A 364 20.85 -8.28 -4.60
CA ASN A 364 21.58 -7.06 -4.90
C ASN A 364 22.95 -7.45 -5.46
N ILE A 365 23.34 -6.95 -6.64
CA ILE A 365 24.65 -7.31 -7.24
C ILE A 365 25.81 -6.94 -6.30
N TYR A 366 25.66 -5.88 -5.53
CA TYR A 366 26.74 -5.29 -4.74
C TYR A 366 26.91 -5.92 -3.37
N THR A 367 25.81 -6.11 -2.63
CA THR A 367 25.88 -6.77 -1.31
C THR A 367 25.89 -8.29 -1.44
N ASN A 368 25.43 -8.82 -2.58
CA ASN A 368 25.15 -10.24 -2.79
C ASN A 368 24.13 -10.80 -1.77
N GLU A 369 23.33 -9.92 -1.17
CA GLU A 369 22.25 -10.27 -0.25
C GLU A 369 20.92 -10.37 -1.00
N ASP A 370 20.03 -11.24 -0.50
CA ASP A 370 18.66 -11.35 -1.00
C ASP A 370 17.87 -10.10 -0.61
N LEU A 371 17.10 -9.56 -1.56
CA LEU A 371 16.17 -8.48 -1.26
C LEU A 371 15.00 -9.03 -0.44
N THR A 372 14.70 -8.35 0.68
CA THR A 372 13.51 -8.64 1.49
C THR A 372 12.30 -7.85 0.96
N GLY A 373 11.09 -8.35 1.17
CA GLY A 373 9.86 -7.65 0.73
C GLY A 373 9.52 -7.77 -0.76
N VAL A 374 10.29 -8.52 -1.55
CA VAL A 374 9.96 -8.85 -2.94
C VAL A 374 8.77 -9.81 -2.96
N SER A 375 7.57 -9.27 -3.09
CA SER A 375 6.35 -10.05 -3.28
C SER A 375 5.79 -9.77 -4.67
N GLY A 376 5.49 -10.84 -5.42
CA GLY A 376 4.79 -10.76 -6.69
C GLY A 376 3.30 -10.96 -6.44
N VAL A 377 2.46 -10.09 -6.99
CA VAL A 377 1.02 -10.36 -7.08
C VAL A 377 0.78 -11.16 -8.35
N PHE A 378 0.18 -12.35 -8.21
CA PHE A 378 -0.28 -13.14 -9.35
C PHE A 378 -1.60 -12.55 -9.85
N VAL A 379 -1.60 -12.13 -11.12
CA VAL A 379 -2.75 -11.51 -11.77
C VAL A 379 -3.11 -12.37 -12.99
N ASP A 380 -4.15 -13.18 -12.85
CA ASP A 380 -4.70 -13.92 -13.99
C ASP A 380 -5.55 -12.94 -14.83
N LYS A 381 -5.16 -12.65 -16.08
CA LYS A 381 -5.95 -11.75 -16.93
C LYS A 381 -7.36 -12.29 -17.21
N ASN A 382 -7.59 -13.59 -17.08
CA ASN A 382 -8.93 -14.17 -17.19
C ASN A 382 -9.86 -13.64 -16.10
N ILE A 383 -9.32 -13.30 -14.91
CA ILE A 383 -10.10 -12.63 -13.85
C ILE A 383 -10.66 -11.29 -14.35
N PHE A 384 -9.94 -10.62 -15.25
CA PHE A 384 -10.32 -9.33 -15.83
C PHE A 384 -10.93 -9.46 -17.24
N ALA A 385 -11.37 -10.66 -17.63
CA ALA A 385 -11.90 -10.93 -18.97
C ALA A 385 -13.06 -10.02 -19.35
N ASN A 386 -13.89 -9.63 -18.38
CA ASN A 386 -15.04 -8.75 -18.56
C ASN A 386 -14.79 -7.30 -18.12
N PHE A 387 -13.54 -6.90 -17.85
CA PHE A 387 -13.26 -5.58 -17.27
C PHE A 387 -13.64 -4.42 -18.21
N LYS A 388 -13.54 -4.65 -19.52
CA LYS A 388 -13.99 -3.68 -20.54
C LYS A 388 -15.51 -3.50 -20.59
N ASP A 389 -16.26 -4.46 -20.06
CA ASP A 389 -17.72 -4.42 -20.12
C ASP A 389 -18.29 -3.36 -19.15
N ILE A 390 -17.52 -2.98 -18.12
CA ILE A 390 -17.85 -1.94 -17.14
C ILE A 390 -18.13 -0.58 -17.82
N SER A 391 -17.41 -0.28 -18.91
CA SER A 391 -17.49 1.01 -19.61
C SER A 391 -18.39 1.00 -20.86
N LYS A 392 -19.08 -0.12 -21.13
CA LYS A 392 -20.04 -0.18 -22.23
C LYS A 392 -21.18 0.80 -22.04
N THR A 393 -21.75 1.26 -23.16
CA THR A 393 -23.02 1.98 -23.13
C THR A 393 -24.18 1.01 -22.85
N PRO A 394 -25.28 1.48 -22.24
CA PRO A 394 -26.49 0.67 -22.07
C PRO A 394 -27.00 0.05 -23.40
N GLN A 395 -26.84 0.76 -24.51
CA GLN A 395 -27.22 0.29 -25.85
C GLN A 395 -26.33 -0.87 -26.32
N GLU A 396 -25.02 -0.81 -26.07
CA GLU A 396 -24.10 -1.92 -26.39
C GLU A 396 -24.40 -3.15 -25.54
N PHE A 397 -24.65 -2.96 -24.24
CA PHE A 397 -25.03 -4.04 -23.33
C PHE A 397 -26.27 -4.79 -23.83
N VAL A 398 -27.37 -4.09 -24.09
CA VAL A 398 -28.64 -4.73 -24.51
C VAL A 398 -28.51 -5.42 -25.87
N ARG A 399 -27.63 -4.95 -26.75
CA ARG A 399 -27.34 -5.62 -28.03
C ARG A 399 -26.67 -6.99 -27.83
N GLU A 400 -25.85 -7.14 -26.79
CA GLU A 400 -25.14 -8.37 -26.47
C GLU A 400 -25.94 -9.31 -25.56
N HIS A 401 -26.86 -8.74 -24.77
CA HIS A 401 -27.73 -9.47 -23.85
C HIS A 401 -29.22 -9.26 -24.20
N PRO A 402 -29.75 -9.95 -25.23
CA PRO A 402 -31.11 -9.74 -25.75
C PRO A 402 -32.25 -10.10 -24.78
N GLN A 403 -31.94 -10.70 -23.63
CA GLN A 403 -32.88 -10.91 -22.52
C GLN A 403 -33.32 -9.58 -21.87
N PHE A 404 -32.50 -8.54 -21.99
CA PHE A 404 -32.75 -7.21 -21.45
C PHE A 404 -33.27 -6.27 -22.53
N TYR A 405 -33.89 -5.15 -22.12
CA TYR A 405 -34.24 -4.06 -23.02
C TYR A 405 -34.01 -2.70 -22.35
N LEU A 406 -33.90 -1.65 -23.16
CA LEU A 406 -33.80 -0.29 -22.64
C LEU A 406 -35.19 0.31 -22.43
N ASN A 407 -35.47 0.79 -21.23
CA ASN A 407 -36.67 1.60 -20.96
C ASN A 407 -36.44 3.07 -21.35
N ASN A 408 -35.23 3.57 -21.13
CA ASN A 408 -34.78 4.90 -21.55
C ASN A 408 -33.27 4.86 -21.91
N GLN A 409 -32.54 5.98 -21.77
CA GLN A 409 -31.14 6.05 -22.22
C GLN A 409 -30.18 5.26 -21.32
N ASP A 410 -30.49 5.11 -20.04
CA ASP A 410 -29.64 4.55 -18.98
C ASP A 410 -30.31 3.44 -18.15
N GLU A 411 -31.63 3.23 -18.28
CA GLU A 411 -32.35 2.14 -17.62
C GLU A 411 -32.39 0.87 -18.47
N ILE A 412 -31.68 -0.15 -18.00
CA ILE A 412 -31.67 -1.51 -18.52
C ILE A 412 -32.68 -2.32 -17.72
N VAL A 413 -33.62 -2.97 -18.39
CA VAL A 413 -34.70 -3.72 -17.76
C VAL A 413 -34.59 -5.20 -18.08
N LEU A 414 -34.61 -6.05 -17.05
CA LEU A 414 -34.87 -7.48 -17.18
C LEU A 414 -36.37 -7.75 -16.92
N PRO A 415 -37.15 -8.16 -17.93
CA PRO A 415 -38.57 -8.40 -17.77
C PRO A 415 -38.86 -9.68 -16.97
N ALA A 416 -40.13 -9.86 -16.59
CA ALA A 416 -40.61 -11.14 -16.07
C ALA A 416 -40.38 -12.29 -17.07
N GLY A 417 -40.17 -13.51 -16.57
CA GLY A 417 -39.89 -14.69 -17.38
C GLY A 417 -38.62 -15.43 -16.95
N ILE A 418 -38.32 -16.52 -17.66
CA ILE A 418 -37.15 -17.36 -17.38
C ILE A 418 -35.96 -16.86 -18.20
N HIS A 419 -34.87 -16.53 -17.53
CA HIS A 419 -33.63 -16.04 -18.11
C HIS A 419 -32.48 -16.92 -17.63
N THR A 420 -31.80 -17.61 -18.56
CA THR A 420 -30.64 -18.43 -18.22
C THR A 420 -29.37 -17.76 -18.75
N PHE A 421 -28.37 -17.64 -17.88
CA PHE A 421 -27.07 -17.07 -18.19
C PHE A 421 -25.99 -18.12 -17.94
N SER A 422 -25.22 -18.44 -18.98
CA SER A 422 -24.12 -19.41 -18.93
C SER A 422 -22.74 -18.75 -19.07
N GLY A 423 -22.70 -17.42 -18.93
CA GLY A 423 -21.49 -16.62 -18.91
C GLY A 423 -21.79 -15.31 -18.19
N ASN A 424 -20.75 -14.67 -17.66
CA ASN A 424 -20.90 -13.48 -16.83
C ASN A 424 -21.67 -12.37 -17.56
N VAL A 425 -22.58 -11.72 -16.83
CA VAL A 425 -23.32 -10.54 -17.29
C VAL A 425 -22.82 -9.35 -16.50
N ILE A 426 -22.13 -8.43 -17.17
CA ILE A 426 -21.62 -7.21 -16.54
C ILE A 426 -22.50 -6.02 -16.93
N VAL A 427 -23.30 -5.53 -15.98
CA VAL A 427 -24.06 -4.29 -16.18
C VAL A 427 -23.11 -3.10 -16.00
N PRO A 428 -23.01 -2.19 -16.98
CA PRO A 428 -22.03 -1.11 -16.98
C PRO A 428 -22.34 -0.04 -15.92
N ARG A 429 -21.31 0.71 -15.50
CA ARG A 429 -21.40 1.69 -14.41
C ARG A 429 -22.45 2.79 -14.62
N ASN A 430 -22.62 3.21 -15.86
CA ASN A 430 -23.53 4.31 -16.21
C ASN A 430 -24.95 3.81 -16.54
N ALA A 431 -25.38 2.71 -15.94
CA ALA A 431 -26.70 2.13 -16.17
C ALA A 431 -27.40 1.79 -14.86
N LYS A 432 -28.72 1.94 -14.86
CA LYS A 432 -29.60 1.44 -13.81
C LYS A 432 -30.20 0.12 -14.26
N LEU A 433 -29.98 -0.95 -13.50
CA LEU A 433 -30.61 -2.24 -13.73
C LEU A 433 -31.96 -2.30 -12.99
N ILE A 434 -33.05 -2.44 -13.72
CA ILE A 434 -34.38 -2.73 -13.17
C ILE A 434 -34.72 -4.20 -13.43
N ILE A 435 -35.04 -4.94 -12.38
CA ILE A 435 -35.52 -6.33 -12.51
C ILE A 435 -36.99 -6.36 -12.13
N ASN A 436 -37.85 -6.75 -13.08
CA ASN A 436 -39.29 -6.72 -12.87
C ASN A 436 -39.78 -7.94 -12.06
N PRO A 437 -40.88 -7.80 -11.28
CA PRO A 437 -41.52 -8.92 -10.58
C PRO A 437 -41.76 -10.14 -11.48
N GLY A 438 -41.46 -11.33 -10.98
CA GLY A 438 -41.61 -12.59 -11.73
C GLY A 438 -40.48 -12.91 -12.71
N ALA A 439 -39.37 -12.16 -12.69
CA ALA A 439 -38.14 -12.57 -13.34
C ALA A 439 -37.52 -13.77 -12.61
N ASN A 440 -37.08 -14.77 -13.36
CA ASN A 440 -36.41 -15.97 -12.87
C ASN A 440 -35.04 -16.08 -13.55
N ILE A 441 -34.01 -15.66 -12.82
CA ILE A 441 -32.61 -15.62 -13.23
C ILE A 441 -31.97 -16.96 -12.83
N ASN A 442 -31.61 -17.77 -13.81
CA ASN A 442 -30.84 -18.99 -13.62
C ASN A 442 -29.40 -18.76 -14.08
N LEU A 443 -28.49 -18.74 -13.13
CA LEU A 443 -27.05 -18.71 -13.32
C LEU A 443 -26.55 -20.16 -13.38
N VAL A 444 -25.81 -20.50 -14.44
CA VAL A 444 -25.29 -21.86 -14.67
C VAL A 444 -23.88 -21.80 -15.24
N ASN A 445 -23.12 -22.88 -15.11
CA ASN A 445 -21.72 -22.95 -15.55
C ASN A 445 -20.89 -21.78 -14.98
N ASP A 446 -20.99 -21.56 -13.67
CA ASP A 446 -20.22 -20.58 -12.90
C ASP A 446 -20.53 -19.10 -13.25
N ALA A 447 -21.58 -18.84 -14.04
CA ALA A 447 -21.89 -17.50 -14.55
C ALA A 447 -22.41 -16.54 -13.47
N SER A 448 -21.79 -15.39 -13.29
CA SER A 448 -22.25 -14.36 -12.34
C SER A 448 -22.92 -13.18 -13.04
N LEU A 449 -23.91 -12.57 -12.37
CA LEU A 449 -24.48 -11.28 -12.76
C LEU A 449 -23.87 -10.20 -11.87
N VAL A 450 -23.10 -9.29 -12.46
CA VAL A 450 -22.37 -8.26 -11.73
C VAL A 450 -22.78 -6.89 -12.25
N SER A 451 -23.29 -6.04 -11.37
CA SER A 451 -23.69 -4.68 -11.69
C SER A 451 -22.70 -3.67 -11.13
N TYR A 452 -22.18 -2.80 -12.00
CA TYR A 452 -21.43 -1.61 -11.61
C TYR A 452 -22.29 -0.36 -11.50
N GLY A 453 -23.59 -0.47 -11.76
CA GLY A 453 -24.56 0.61 -11.55
C GLY A 453 -25.71 0.18 -10.65
N GLN A 454 -26.58 1.13 -10.31
CA GLN A 454 -27.69 0.92 -9.38
C GLN A 454 -28.57 -0.26 -9.79
N VAL A 455 -28.91 -1.13 -8.84
CA VAL A 455 -29.88 -2.22 -9.03
C VAL A 455 -31.17 -1.92 -8.30
N ILE A 456 -32.30 -2.01 -9.00
CA ILE A 456 -33.65 -1.99 -8.41
C ILE A 456 -34.33 -3.32 -8.75
N ALA A 457 -34.32 -4.24 -7.80
CA ALA A 457 -34.92 -5.56 -7.88
C ALA A 457 -36.08 -5.66 -6.88
N LYS A 458 -37.24 -5.13 -7.26
CA LYS A 458 -38.44 -5.09 -6.40
C LYS A 458 -39.49 -6.05 -6.92
N GLY A 459 -39.47 -7.27 -6.39
CA GLY A 459 -40.55 -8.25 -6.55
C GLY A 459 -41.77 -7.89 -5.71
N VAL A 460 -42.74 -8.80 -5.67
CA VAL A 460 -43.87 -8.74 -4.72
C VAL A 460 -44.10 -10.13 -4.15
N ALA A 461 -44.70 -10.22 -2.95
CA ALA A 461 -44.90 -11.50 -2.26
C ALA A 461 -45.53 -12.61 -3.14
N ASP A 462 -46.53 -12.26 -3.96
CA ASP A 462 -47.23 -13.20 -4.85
C ASP A 462 -46.49 -13.48 -6.18
N ASN A 463 -45.48 -12.68 -6.51
CA ASN A 463 -44.71 -12.78 -7.75
C ASN A 463 -43.26 -12.31 -7.51
N PRO A 464 -42.48 -13.06 -6.73
CA PRO A 464 -41.13 -12.65 -6.35
C PRO A 464 -40.19 -12.65 -7.56
N ILE A 465 -39.06 -11.96 -7.42
CA ILE A 465 -37.91 -12.16 -8.29
C ILE A 465 -37.15 -13.37 -7.77
N ILE A 466 -36.66 -14.22 -8.66
CA ILE A 466 -35.93 -15.41 -8.26
C ILE A 466 -34.56 -15.41 -8.92
N VAL A 467 -33.52 -15.65 -8.12
CA VAL A 467 -32.12 -15.79 -8.53
C VAL A 467 -31.62 -17.15 -8.06
N ARG A 468 -31.17 -17.99 -8.99
CA ARG A 468 -30.70 -19.35 -8.68
C ARG A 468 -29.35 -19.61 -9.30
N GLY A 469 -28.42 -20.09 -8.49
CA GLY A 469 -27.21 -20.79 -8.93
C GLY A 469 -27.37 -22.30 -8.76
N GLU A 470 -26.38 -23.03 -9.25
CA GLU A 470 -26.12 -24.41 -8.88
C GLU A 470 -25.63 -24.46 -7.42
N ALA A 471 -25.63 -25.63 -6.81
CA ALA A 471 -25.32 -25.80 -5.38
C ALA A 471 -24.10 -26.72 -5.21
N ASP A 472 -23.05 -26.45 -5.99
CA ASP A 472 -21.77 -27.16 -5.97
C ASP A 472 -20.61 -26.34 -5.34
N GLY A 473 -20.81 -25.04 -5.13
CA GLY A 473 -19.86 -24.15 -4.45
C GLY A 473 -19.04 -23.25 -5.37
N ILE A 474 -19.33 -23.20 -6.67
CA ILE A 474 -18.55 -22.42 -7.63
C ILE A 474 -19.42 -21.37 -8.34
N GLY A 475 -19.00 -20.11 -8.29
CA GLY A 475 -19.59 -18.98 -9.01
C GLY A 475 -21.06 -18.71 -8.76
N GLU A 476 -21.75 -18.24 -9.80
CA GLU A 476 -23.21 -18.05 -9.82
C GLU A 476 -23.72 -17.04 -8.79
N ASN A 477 -22.98 -15.95 -8.69
CA ASN A 477 -23.25 -14.86 -7.77
C ASN A 477 -24.07 -13.76 -8.44
N PHE A 478 -24.81 -13.01 -7.62
CA PHE A 478 -25.29 -11.69 -7.96
C PHE A 478 -24.44 -10.66 -7.19
N ALA A 479 -23.80 -9.72 -7.88
CA ALA A 479 -22.98 -8.71 -7.21
C ALA A 479 -23.35 -7.29 -7.63
N VAL A 480 -23.25 -6.35 -6.69
CA VAL A 480 -23.25 -4.91 -6.91
C VAL A 480 -21.91 -4.38 -6.45
N LEU A 481 -21.13 -3.80 -7.36
CA LEU A 481 -19.75 -3.41 -7.11
C LEU A 481 -19.53 -1.94 -7.49
N ASP A 482 -18.84 -1.19 -6.63
CA ASP A 482 -18.28 0.15 -6.92
C ASP A 482 -19.30 1.09 -7.58
N ASN A 483 -20.35 1.38 -6.83
CA ASN A 483 -21.50 2.16 -7.27
C ASN A 483 -21.97 3.10 -6.16
N ASP A 484 -22.14 4.38 -6.51
CA ASP A 484 -22.44 5.45 -5.54
C ASP A 484 -23.94 5.54 -5.16
N GLU A 485 -24.82 4.87 -5.90
CA GLU A 485 -26.27 4.94 -5.71
C GLU A 485 -26.80 3.79 -4.86
N VAL A 486 -27.81 4.01 -4.00
CA VAL A 486 -28.35 2.93 -3.17
C VAL A 486 -29.09 1.89 -4.03
N SER A 487 -28.68 0.63 -3.96
CA SER A 487 -29.37 -0.48 -4.63
C SER A 487 -30.46 -1.08 -3.74
N GLU A 488 -31.57 -1.51 -4.33
CA GLU A 488 -32.75 -1.98 -3.61
C GLU A 488 -33.13 -3.40 -4.03
N PHE A 489 -33.23 -4.29 -3.05
CA PHE A 489 -33.70 -5.67 -3.20
C PHE A 489 -34.91 -5.87 -2.30
N GLU A 490 -36.06 -6.16 -2.90
CA GLU A 490 -37.31 -6.40 -2.18
C GLU A 490 -38.03 -7.63 -2.75
N TYR A 491 -38.46 -8.58 -1.90
CA TYR A 491 -39.10 -9.83 -2.33
C TYR A 491 -38.28 -10.60 -3.39
N VAL A 492 -36.98 -10.73 -3.15
CA VAL A 492 -36.06 -11.53 -3.98
C VAL A 492 -35.72 -12.84 -3.28
N GLN A 493 -35.79 -13.95 -4.03
CA GLN A 493 -35.43 -15.28 -3.55
C GLN A 493 -34.10 -15.70 -4.17
N PHE A 494 -33.04 -15.68 -3.37
CA PHE A 494 -31.73 -16.20 -3.75
C PHE A 494 -31.57 -17.64 -3.26
N SER A 495 -31.06 -18.52 -4.13
CA SER A 495 -30.76 -19.90 -3.74
C SER A 495 -29.61 -20.53 -4.52
N GLY A 496 -28.82 -21.37 -3.86
CA GLY A 496 -27.60 -21.95 -4.44
C GLY A 496 -26.47 -20.91 -4.46
N GLY A 497 -25.60 -21.00 -5.46
CA GLY A 497 -24.44 -20.12 -5.62
C GLY A 497 -23.26 -20.54 -4.75
N GLY A 498 -22.08 -20.13 -5.18
CA GLY A 498 -20.79 -20.42 -4.59
C GLY A 498 -19.92 -19.17 -4.51
N GLU A 499 -18.65 -19.32 -4.85
CA GLU A 499 -17.69 -18.21 -4.86
C GLU A 499 -17.15 -17.96 -6.26
N SER A 500 -16.96 -16.70 -6.63
CA SER A 500 -16.23 -16.35 -7.86
C SER A 500 -15.31 -15.17 -7.67
N THR A 501 -14.38 -15.01 -8.61
CA THR A 501 -13.66 -13.75 -8.78
C THR A 501 -14.02 -13.17 -10.14
N VAL A 502 -14.67 -12.01 -10.15
CA VAL A 502 -15.06 -11.31 -11.37
C VAL A 502 -14.42 -9.93 -11.38
N ASN A 503 -13.67 -9.62 -12.43
CA ASN A 503 -13.00 -8.33 -12.63
C ASN A 503 -12.09 -7.91 -11.46
N GLY A 504 -11.49 -8.88 -10.78
CA GLY A 504 -10.59 -8.68 -9.64
C GLY A 504 -11.29 -8.63 -8.29
N ALA A 505 -12.61 -8.57 -8.25
CA ALA A 505 -13.38 -8.64 -7.00
C ALA A 505 -13.66 -10.10 -6.64
N PHE A 506 -13.28 -10.51 -5.43
CA PHE A 506 -13.65 -11.80 -4.86
C PHE A 506 -15.04 -11.71 -4.26
N ILE A 507 -15.95 -12.56 -4.74
CA ILE A 507 -17.37 -12.58 -4.41
C ILE A 507 -17.64 -13.89 -3.67
N SER A 508 -17.78 -13.82 -2.35
CA SER A 508 -18.01 -14.97 -1.47
C SER A 508 -19.49 -15.30 -1.23
N GLY A 509 -20.39 -14.34 -1.51
CA GLY A 509 -21.83 -14.46 -1.25
C GLY A 509 -22.68 -14.69 -2.51
N MET A 510 -23.81 -15.40 -2.38
CA MET A 510 -24.81 -15.48 -3.47
C MET A 510 -25.33 -14.09 -3.85
N LEU A 511 -25.40 -13.17 -2.88
CA LEU A 511 -25.47 -11.73 -3.10
C LEU A 511 -24.24 -11.07 -2.48
N ALA A 512 -23.55 -10.23 -3.24
CA ALA A 512 -22.46 -9.41 -2.74
C ALA A 512 -22.69 -7.92 -3.04
N VAL A 513 -22.38 -7.07 -2.08
CA VAL A 513 -22.45 -5.62 -2.20
C VAL A 513 -21.13 -5.03 -1.69
N HIS A 514 -20.28 -4.58 -2.60
CA HIS A 514 -18.94 -4.08 -2.29
C HIS A 514 -18.76 -2.64 -2.78
N HIS A 515 -18.29 -1.74 -1.93
CA HIS A 515 -18.18 -0.32 -2.24
C HIS A 515 -19.49 0.24 -2.84
N ALA A 516 -20.62 -0.17 -2.29
CA ALA A 516 -21.95 0.22 -2.76
C ALA A 516 -22.96 0.13 -1.63
N ASP A 517 -23.93 1.03 -1.58
CA ASP A 517 -24.94 1.02 -0.53
C ASP A 517 -26.18 0.20 -0.93
N SER A 518 -26.87 -0.40 0.04
CA SER A 518 -28.04 -1.22 -0.26
C SER A 518 -29.18 -1.21 0.77
N ILE A 519 -30.39 -1.44 0.28
CA ILE A 519 -31.57 -1.79 1.09
C ILE A 519 -32.02 -3.18 0.66
N ILE A 520 -31.98 -4.14 1.58
CA ILE A 520 -32.31 -5.54 1.34
C ILE A 520 -33.45 -5.92 2.29
N SER A 521 -34.65 -6.08 1.74
CA SER A 521 -35.83 -6.36 2.55
C SER A 521 -36.75 -7.45 2.02
N HIS A 522 -37.36 -8.22 2.93
CA HIS A 522 -38.29 -9.29 2.57
C HIS A 522 -37.72 -10.33 1.58
N CYS A 523 -36.41 -10.51 1.57
CA CYS A 523 -35.70 -11.46 0.72
C CYS A 523 -35.49 -12.80 1.46
N SER A 524 -35.16 -13.84 0.70
CA SER A 524 -34.72 -15.13 1.25
C SER A 524 -33.40 -15.58 0.64
N PHE A 525 -32.49 -16.07 1.48
CA PHE A 525 -31.18 -16.61 1.11
C PHE A 525 -31.11 -18.06 1.58
N ALA A 526 -30.96 -19.01 0.66
CA ALA A 526 -31.02 -20.41 1.03
C ALA A 526 -30.08 -21.32 0.24
N ASN A 527 -29.49 -22.30 0.92
CA ASN A 527 -28.63 -23.32 0.32
C ASN A 527 -27.40 -22.74 -0.41
N ALA A 528 -26.85 -21.61 0.07
CA ALA A 528 -25.52 -21.16 -0.35
C ALA A 528 -24.50 -22.28 -0.18
N ARG A 529 -23.52 -22.31 -1.07
CA ARG A 529 -22.36 -23.22 -0.99
C ARG A 529 -21.01 -22.52 -0.93
N GLY A 530 -20.98 -21.19 -1.06
CA GLY A 530 -19.80 -20.38 -0.77
C GLY A 530 -19.61 -20.12 0.73
N ASP A 531 -18.60 -19.31 1.06
CA ASP A 531 -18.34 -18.87 2.44
C ASP A 531 -19.48 -17.99 2.99
N ASP A 532 -20.19 -17.24 2.13
CA ASP A 532 -21.30 -16.39 2.56
C ASP A 532 -22.60 -16.65 1.79
N SER A 533 -23.73 -16.25 2.38
CA SER A 533 -24.96 -16.02 1.60
C SER A 533 -25.14 -14.54 1.23
N LEU A 534 -24.80 -13.62 2.12
CA LEU A 534 -24.77 -12.19 1.86
C LEU A 534 -23.42 -11.63 2.29
N ASN A 535 -22.68 -11.04 1.36
CA ASN A 535 -21.38 -10.42 1.65
C ASN A 535 -21.42 -8.90 1.43
N ILE A 536 -21.21 -8.13 2.50
CA ILE A 536 -21.21 -6.66 2.48
C ILE A 536 -19.78 -6.17 2.79
N LYS A 537 -19.18 -5.37 1.90
CA LYS A 537 -17.81 -4.87 2.09
C LYS A 537 -17.70 -3.38 1.80
N TYR A 538 -17.10 -2.62 2.71
CA TYR A 538 -16.90 -1.17 2.54
C TYR A 538 -18.18 -0.42 2.16
N SER A 539 -19.29 -0.74 2.80
CA SER A 539 -20.64 -0.36 2.36
C SER A 539 -21.54 0.01 3.54
N SER A 540 -22.60 0.77 3.27
CA SER A 540 -23.70 1.02 4.21
C SER A 540 -24.95 0.27 3.76
N SER A 541 -25.51 -0.58 4.63
CA SER A 541 -26.67 -1.40 4.25
C SER A 541 -27.75 -1.51 5.32
N ALA A 542 -29.01 -1.48 4.88
CA ALA A 542 -30.18 -1.82 5.69
C ALA A 542 -30.69 -3.22 5.31
N ILE A 543 -30.53 -4.19 6.21
CA ILE A 543 -30.87 -5.59 5.99
C ILE A 543 -32.04 -5.96 6.91
N GLN A 544 -33.25 -5.99 6.36
CA GLN A 544 -34.48 -5.99 7.15
C GLN A 544 -35.49 -7.08 6.74
N HIS A 545 -36.12 -7.76 7.70
CA HIS A 545 -37.23 -8.69 7.42
C HIS A 545 -36.87 -9.85 6.45
N ASN A 546 -35.63 -10.32 6.46
CA ASN A 546 -35.17 -11.38 5.57
C ASN A 546 -35.15 -12.75 6.27
N LEU A 547 -35.08 -13.81 5.45
CA LEU A 547 -34.87 -15.19 5.90
C LEU A 547 -33.55 -15.74 5.37
N PHE A 548 -32.66 -16.17 6.26
CA PHE A 548 -31.41 -16.86 5.95
C PHE A 548 -31.48 -18.30 6.45
N GLN A 549 -31.42 -19.29 5.55
CA GLN A 549 -31.63 -20.67 5.97
C GLN A 549 -30.78 -21.71 5.23
N ASN A 550 -30.26 -22.68 5.98
CA ASN A 550 -29.54 -23.84 5.46
C ASN A 550 -28.38 -23.50 4.50
N ASN A 551 -27.69 -22.37 4.74
CA ASN A 551 -26.47 -22.03 4.01
C ASN A 551 -25.27 -22.84 4.54
N SER A 552 -24.28 -23.14 3.70
CA SER A 552 -23.10 -23.94 4.08
C SER A 552 -22.23 -23.32 5.16
N ALA A 553 -22.10 -22.00 5.13
CA ALA A 553 -21.21 -21.23 5.98
C ALA A 553 -21.95 -20.01 6.55
N ASP A 554 -21.42 -18.81 6.39
CA ASP A 554 -21.92 -17.59 7.03
C ASP A 554 -23.20 -17.12 6.35
N ALA A 555 -24.17 -16.70 7.15
CA ALA A 555 -25.39 -16.12 6.60
C ALA A 555 -25.11 -14.69 6.10
N ILE A 556 -24.54 -13.86 6.96
CA ILE A 556 -24.09 -12.51 6.60
C ILE A 556 -22.64 -12.37 7.04
N ASP A 557 -21.78 -11.94 6.12
CA ASP A 557 -20.46 -11.40 6.41
C ASP A 557 -20.44 -9.92 6.04
N SER A 558 -20.02 -9.09 6.98
CA SER A 558 -19.99 -7.63 6.84
C SER A 558 -18.64 -7.06 7.30
N ASP A 559 -17.80 -6.73 6.33
CA ASP A 559 -16.45 -6.20 6.55
C ASP A 559 -16.38 -4.69 6.30
N PHE A 560 -15.74 -3.96 7.21
CA PHE A 560 -15.47 -2.52 7.10
C PHE A 560 -16.70 -1.69 6.73
N SER A 561 -17.85 -2.04 7.32
CA SER A 561 -19.17 -1.58 6.89
C SER A 561 -19.97 -0.99 8.04
N GLU A 562 -21.03 -0.25 7.67
CA GLU A 562 -21.97 0.38 8.60
C GLU A 562 -23.41 -0.01 8.23
N GLY A 563 -24.35 0.26 9.14
CA GLY A 563 -25.78 0.14 8.85
C GLY A 563 -26.56 -0.62 9.92
N VAL A 564 -27.63 -1.29 9.48
CA VAL A 564 -28.58 -1.97 10.37
C VAL A 564 -28.95 -3.36 9.85
N ILE A 565 -28.93 -4.35 10.75
CA ILE A 565 -29.41 -5.71 10.51
C ILE A 565 -30.56 -5.95 11.49
N GLU A 566 -31.80 -5.99 10.99
CA GLU A 566 -32.96 -6.10 11.88
C GLU A 566 -34.15 -6.92 11.39
N PHE A 567 -34.90 -7.46 12.35
CA PHE A 567 -36.10 -8.27 12.10
C PHE A 567 -35.87 -9.46 11.15
N ASN A 568 -34.64 -9.97 11.06
CA ASN A 568 -34.31 -11.11 10.23
C ASN A 568 -34.42 -12.42 11.01
N ASP A 569 -34.64 -13.50 10.28
CA ASP A 569 -34.69 -14.86 10.82
C ASP A 569 -33.57 -15.71 10.20
N PHE A 570 -32.76 -16.34 11.05
CA PHE A 570 -31.62 -17.15 10.66
C PHE A 570 -31.81 -18.57 11.20
N VAL A 571 -31.79 -19.56 10.31
CA VAL A 571 -32.15 -20.94 10.65
C VAL A 571 -31.19 -21.94 10.04
N GLY A 572 -30.36 -22.57 10.89
CA GLY A 572 -29.56 -23.72 10.48
C GLY A 572 -28.45 -23.40 9.47
N ASN A 573 -27.81 -22.23 9.57
CA ASN A 573 -26.63 -21.89 8.76
C ASN A 573 -25.41 -22.65 9.29
N GLY A 574 -24.50 -23.09 8.41
CA GLY A 574 -23.44 -24.02 8.77
C GLY A 574 -22.27 -23.41 9.54
N ASN A 575 -22.06 -22.10 9.45
CA ASN A 575 -21.05 -21.37 10.22
C ASN A 575 -21.71 -20.24 11.02
N ASP A 576 -21.39 -18.96 10.77
CA ASP A 576 -21.88 -17.84 11.56
C ASP A 576 -23.26 -17.35 11.09
N GLY A 577 -24.09 -16.90 12.04
CA GLY A 577 -25.33 -16.21 11.69
C GLY A 577 -25.06 -14.83 11.09
N ILE A 578 -24.24 -14.05 11.80
CA ILE A 578 -23.74 -12.73 11.38
C ILE A 578 -22.26 -12.67 11.78
N ASP A 579 -21.33 -12.51 10.84
CA ASP A 579 -19.94 -12.13 11.11
C ASP A 579 -19.71 -10.67 10.72
N THR A 580 -18.95 -9.96 11.55
CA THR A 580 -18.61 -8.56 11.33
C THR A 580 -17.16 -8.31 11.70
N SER A 581 -16.46 -7.56 10.85
CA SER A 581 -15.05 -7.21 11.04
C SER A 581 -14.83 -5.75 10.63
N GLY A 582 -14.08 -4.97 11.41
CA GLY A 582 -13.83 -3.54 11.12
C GLY A 582 -15.09 -2.65 11.04
N SER A 583 -16.20 -3.06 11.65
CA SER A 583 -17.54 -2.54 11.33
C SER A 583 -18.26 -1.87 12.50
N SER A 584 -19.22 -1.00 12.18
CA SER A 584 -20.08 -0.31 13.15
C SER A 584 -21.56 -0.50 12.78
N ILE A 585 -22.13 -1.63 13.21
CA ILE A 585 -23.47 -2.08 12.80
C ILE A 585 -24.42 -2.12 13.99
N LEU A 586 -25.66 -1.66 13.78
CA LEU A 586 -26.77 -1.90 14.70
C LEU A 586 -27.44 -3.24 14.37
N ILE A 587 -27.30 -4.23 15.24
CA ILE A 587 -27.88 -5.56 15.08
C ILE A 587 -29.05 -5.70 16.06
N GLN A 588 -30.29 -5.69 15.57
CA GLN A 588 -31.46 -5.68 16.45
C GLN A 588 -32.67 -6.50 16.03
N TYR A 589 -33.43 -7.00 17.01
CA TYR A 589 -34.68 -7.74 16.77
C TYR A 589 -34.55 -8.98 15.87
N ASN A 590 -33.35 -9.57 15.78
CA ASN A 590 -33.12 -10.77 14.98
C ASN A 590 -33.36 -12.06 15.77
N LYS A 591 -33.66 -13.14 15.06
CA LYS A 591 -33.77 -14.49 15.61
C LYS A 591 -32.72 -15.38 14.95
N ILE A 592 -31.70 -15.79 15.71
CA ILE A 592 -30.62 -16.63 15.21
C ILE A 592 -30.69 -17.98 15.90
N ARG A 593 -30.91 -19.02 15.10
CA ARG A 593 -31.25 -20.36 15.59
C ARG A 593 -30.41 -21.42 14.91
N ASN A 594 -29.69 -22.19 15.73
CA ASN A 594 -28.90 -23.34 15.30
C ASN A 594 -27.86 -23.02 14.21
N SER A 595 -27.17 -21.87 14.31
CA SER A 595 -25.97 -21.65 13.49
C SER A 595 -24.86 -22.61 13.93
N GLY A 596 -24.13 -23.16 12.96
CA GLY A 596 -23.18 -24.25 13.18
C GLY A 596 -21.88 -23.84 13.88
N ASP A 597 -21.58 -22.54 13.97
CA ASP A 597 -20.54 -21.98 14.83
C ASP A 597 -21.06 -20.87 15.73
N LYS A 598 -20.99 -19.58 15.34
CA LYS A 598 -21.46 -18.49 16.20
C LYS A 598 -22.80 -17.95 15.73
N CYS A 599 -23.65 -17.57 16.68
CA CYS A 599 -24.86 -16.82 16.34
C CYS A 599 -24.46 -15.44 15.81
N ILE A 600 -23.60 -14.71 16.55
CA ILE A 600 -22.99 -13.45 16.09
C ILE A 600 -21.50 -13.45 16.43
N SER A 601 -20.66 -13.07 15.45
CA SER A 601 -19.22 -12.85 15.59
C SER A 601 -18.87 -11.40 15.29
N ILE A 602 -18.05 -10.80 16.17
CA ILE A 602 -17.60 -9.42 16.11
C ILE A 602 -16.07 -9.41 16.23
N GLY A 603 -15.38 -8.81 15.28
CA GLY A 603 -13.92 -8.76 15.26
C GLY A 603 -13.33 -7.45 14.72
N GLU A 604 -12.00 -7.37 14.79
CA GLU A 604 -11.17 -6.33 14.16
C GLU A 604 -11.64 -4.90 14.47
N GLU A 605 -11.55 -4.48 15.74
CA GLU A 605 -11.91 -3.13 16.22
C GLU A 605 -13.38 -2.71 15.97
N SER A 606 -14.30 -3.66 15.80
CA SER A 606 -15.73 -3.36 15.60
C SER A 606 -16.40 -2.76 16.84
N THR A 607 -17.36 -1.86 16.63
CA THR A 607 -18.06 -1.11 17.70
C THR A 607 -19.59 -1.31 17.72
N SER A 608 -20.06 -2.44 17.20
CA SER A 608 -21.49 -2.75 17.01
C SER A 608 -22.36 -2.64 18.27
N ILE A 609 -23.61 -2.23 18.08
CA ILE A 609 -24.66 -2.27 19.11
C ILE A 609 -25.56 -3.47 18.82
N ILE A 610 -25.68 -4.36 19.79
CA ILE A 610 -26.44 -5.61 19.67
C ILE A 610 -27.62 -5.53 20.63
N PHE A 611 -28.82 -5.37 20.09
CA PHE A 611 -30.01 -5.07 20.87
C PHE A 611 -31.19 -5.99 20.59
N ASN A 612 -31.76 -6.58 21.64
CA ASN A 612 -33.07 -7.24 21.53
C ASN A 612 -33.11 -8.43 20.55
N ASN A 613 -32.01 -9.19 20.46
CA ASN A 613 -31.91 -10.39 19.63
C ASN A 613 -32.12 -11.67 20.44
N ILE A 614 -32.55 -12.73 19.76
CA ILE A 614 -32.63 -14.09 20.30
C ILE A 614 -31.53 -14.93 19.66
N LEU A 615 -30.58 -15.40 20.46
CA LEU A 615 -29.43 -16.20 20.03
C LEU A 615 -29.53 -17.58 20.69
N ASN A 616 -29.97 -18.58 19.93
CA ASN A 616 -30.42 -19.85 20.47
C ASN A 616 -29.82 -21.06 19.73
N GLY A 617 -29.13 -21.94 20.47
CA GLY A 617 -28.68 -23.24 19.94
C GLY A 617 -27.46 -23.19 19.02
N CYS A 618 -26.65 -22.13 19.08
CA CYS A 618 -25.37 -22.02 18.39
C CYS A 618 -24.23 -22.69 19.18
N LYS A 619 -23.04 -22.91 18.60
CA LYS A 619 -21.86 -23.28 19.41
C LYS A 619 -21.49 -22.13 20.33
N ILE A 620 -21.42 -20.91 19.80
CA ILE A 620 -21.19 -19.70 20.59
C ILE A 620 -22.34 -18.72 20.32
N GLY A 621 -22.96 -18.20 21.38
CA GLY A 621 -24.00 -17.17 21.23
C GLY A 621 -23.42 -15.86 20.68
N LEU A 622 -22.41 -15.31 21.38
CA LEU A 622 -21.72 -14.08 20.98
C LEU A 622 -20.21 -14.28 21.07
N GLN A 623 -19.50 -13.97 19.98
CA GLN A 623 -18.05 -14.02 19.93
C GLN A 623 -17.48 -12.62 19.69
N ILE A 624 -16.57 -12.17 20.56
CA ILE A 624 -15.93 -10.85 20.47
C ILE A 624 -14.41 -11.02 20.39
N LYS A 625 -13.77 -10.36 19.42
CA LYS A 625 -12.34 -10.56 19.12
C LYS A 625 -11.64 -9.23 18.83
N ASP A 626 -10.32 -9.25 18.90
CA ASP A 626 -9.44 -8.32 18.18
C ASP A 626 -9.77 -6.83 18.42
N LEU A 627 -9.72 -6.39 19.69
CA LEU A 627 -10.01 -5.02 20.17
C LEU A 627 -11.45 -4.53 19.98
N SER A 628 -12.38 -5.39 19.59
CA SER A 628 -13.79 -5.02 19.43
C SER A 628 -14.45 -4.67 20.77
N THR A 629 -15.33 -3.67 20.76
CA THR A 629 -15.95 -3.08 21.96
C THR A 629 -17.48 -2.97 21.89
N PRO A 630 -18.21 -4.07 21.58
CA PRO A 630 -19.65 -3.98 21.34
C PRO A 630 -20.45 -3.67 22.61
N LYS A 631 -21.62 -3.03 22.41
CA LYS A 631 -22.65 -2.85 23.45
C LYS A 631 -23.73 -3.90 23.27
N ILE A 632 -23.88 -4.81 24.22
CA ILE A 632 -24.84 -5.92 24.18
C ILE A 632 -25.97 -5.61 25.17
N ILE A 633 -27.15 -5.27 24.66
CA ILE A 633 -28.24 -4.70 25.46
C ILE A 633 -29.52 -5.51 25.23
N ASN A 634 -30.15 -5.98 26.31
CA ASN A 634 -31.49 -6.60 26.25
C ASN A 634 -31.62 -7.82 25.30
N ASN A 635 -30.59 -8.65 25.19
CA ASN A 635 -30.64 -9.87 24.37
C ASN A 635 -31.06 -11.11 25.18
N VAL A 636 -31.39 -12.19 24.48
CA VAL A 636 -31.59 -13.52 25.06
C VAL A 636 -30.61 -14.50 24.40
N VAL A 637 -29.64 -14.97 25.17
CA VAL A 637 -28.53 -15.84 24.74
C VAL A 637 -28.66 -17.19 25.45
N VAL A 638 -29.19 -18.18 24.76
CA VAL A 638 -29.70 -19.41 25.40
C VAL A 638 -29.35 -20.69 24.65
N ASN A 639 -29.18 -21.77 25.41
CA ASN A 639 -28.96 -23.13 24.87
C ASN A 639 -27.75 -23.27 23.93
N ASN A 640 -26.72 -22.45 24.09
CA ASN A 640 -25.48 -22.54 23.31
C ASN A 640 -24.43 -23.41 24.03
N GLU A 641 -23.37 -23.84 23.36
CA GLU A 641 -22.23 -24.43 24.07
C GLU A 641 -21.53 -23.36 24.93
N ILE A 642 -21.30 -22.18 24.37
CA ILE A 642 -20.79 -21.01 25.09
C ILE A 642 -21.76 -19.84 24.86
N GLY A 643 -22.19 -19.16 25.94
CA GLY A 643 -23.06 -17.99 25.83
C GLY A 643 -22.33 -16.81 25.19
N ILE A 644 -21.31 -16.29 25.87
CA ILE A 644 -20.44 -15.20 25.36
C ILE A 644 -18.98 -15.63 25.48
N ASN A 645 -18.20 -15.43 24.41
CA ASN A 645 -16.77 -15.69 24.40
C ASN A 645 -15.98 -14.46 23.93
N GLU A 646 -14.84 -14.17 24.57
CA GLU A 646 -13.91 -13.10 24.16
C GLU A 646 -12.47 -13.60 24.05
N TYR A 647 -11.78 -13.34 22.93
CA TYR A 647 -10.36 -13.70 22.82
C TYR A 647 -9.61 -12.87 21.77
N GLN A 648 -8.28 -12.90 21.83
CA GLN A 648 -7.42 -12.37 20.77
C GLN A 648 -7.19 -13.43 19.68
N LYS A 649 -7.72 -13.21 18.47
CA LYS A 649 -7.46 -14.08 17.31
C LYS A 649 -6.19 -13.64 16.58
N LYS A 650 -5.99 -12.33 16.41
CA LYS A 650 -4.91 -11.74 15.63
C LYS A 650 -3.93 -10.97 16.54
N PRO A 651 -2.62 -11.33 16.56
CA PRO A 651 -1.64 -10.69 17.45
C PRO A 651 -1.49 -9.17 17.31
N ILE A 652 -1.74 -8.61 16.12
CA ILE A 652 -1.63 -7.16 15.84
C ILE A 652 -2.67 -6.32 16.58
N PHE A 653 -3.79 -6.94 17.00
CA PHE A 653 -4.84 -6.27 17.76
C PHE A 653 -4.65 -6.52 19.27
N GLY A 654 -5.57 -7.25 19.89
CA GLY A 654 -5.71 -7.48 21.32
C GLY A 654 -6.93 -8.37 21.58
N GLY A 655 -7.37 -8.50 22.84
CA GLY A 655 -8.57 -9.27 23.16
C GLY A 655 -9.88 -8.56 22.81
N GLY A 656 -11.02 -9.19 23.10
CA GLY A 656 -12.34 -8.56 23.02
C GLY A 656 -12.69 -7.78 24.28
N HIS A 657 -13.57 -6.78 24.18
CA HIS A 657 -13.91 -5.90 25.29
C HIS A 657 -15.41 -5.53 25.37
N ALA A 658 -16.30 -6.50 25.58
CA ALA A 658 -17.74 -6.24 25.53
C ALA A 658 -18.31 -5.60 26.81
N GLN A 659 -19.41 -4.87 26.63
CA GLN A 659 -20.23 -4.36 27.73
C GLN A 659 -21.67 -4.87 27.60
N VAL A 660 -22.11 -5.63 28.60
CA VAL A 660 -23.37 -6.38 28.60
C VAL A 660 -24.32 -5.79 29.63
N PHE A 661 -25.51 -5.43 29.18
CA PHE A 661 -26.57 -4.86 30.01
C PHE A 661 -27.89 -5.59 29.76
N ASN A 662 -28.68 -5.75 30.82
CA ASN A 662 -30.07 -6.19 30.74
C ASN A 662 -30.27 -7.50 29.96
N THR A 663 -29.27 -8.36 29.87
CA THR A 663 -29.27 -9.52 28.96
C THR A 663 -29.52 -10.80 29.74
N ILE A 664 -30.21 -11.77 29.14
CA ILE A 664 -30.39 -13.11 29.72
C ILE A 664 -29.38 -14.04 29.07
N ILE A 665 -28.51 -14.66 29.88
CA ILE A 665 -27.51 -15.65 29.48
C ILE A 665 -27.79 -16.92 30.27
N TRP A 666 -28.51 -17.87 29.68
CA TRP A 666 -29.06 -19.01 30.43
C TRP A 666 -29.13 -20.31 29.63
N GLY A 667 -28.94 -21.45 30.30
CA GLY A 667 -29.00 -22.77 29.68
C GLY A 667 -27.84 -23.04 28.72
N ASN A 668 -26.78 -22.23 28.77
CA ASN A 668 -25.56 -22.46 28.00
C ASN A 668 -24.66 -23.43 28.77
N LYS A 669 -23.89 -24.27 28.08
CA LYS A 669 -22.97 -25.19 28.78
C LYS A 669 -21.90 -24.41 29.56
N GLU A 670 -21.41 -23.30 29.00
CA GLU A 670 -20.62 -22.28 29.70
C GLU A 670 -21.25 -20.90 29.44
N SER A 671 -21.58 -20.14 30.48
CA SER A 671 -22.25 -18.83 30.31
C SER A 671 -21.34 -17.80 29.65
N ILE A 672 -20.12 -17.62 30.17
CA ILE A 672 -19.18 -16.58 29.74
C ILE A 672 -17.75 -17.12 29.86
N THR A 673 -16.95 -16.97 28.80
CA THR A 673 -15.52 -17.29 28.76
C THR A 673 -14.73 -16.13 28.15
N PHE A 674 -13.49 -15.93 28.59
CA PHE A 674 -12.59 -14.95 27.98
C PHE A 674 -11.12 -15.25 28.27
N ASP A 675 -10.21 -14.82 27.39
CA ASP A 675 -8.77 -14.98 27.56
C ASP A 675 -8.12 -13.88 28.43
N ALA A 676 -6.80 -13.97 28.64
CA ALA A 676 -6.06 -13.02 29.47
C ALA A 676 -5.93 -11.61 28.87
N ASN A 677 -6.20 -11.45 27.58
CA ASN A 677 -6.09 -10.18 26.86
C ASN A 677 -7.46 -9.49 26.68
N SER A 678 -8.53 -10.14 27.13
CA SER A 678 -9.92 -9.70 26.95
C SER A 678 -10.54 -9.23 28.28
N THR A 679 -11.59 -8.42 28.20
CA THR A 679 -12.31 -7.94 29.39
C THR A 679 -13.80 -7.76 29.13
N ILE A 680 -14.63 -8.39 29.93
CA ILE A 680 -16.08 -8.24 29.84
C ILE A 680 -16.65 -7.52 31.06
N MET A 681 -17.55 -6.57 30.83
CA MET A 681 -18.40 -5.97 31.86
C MET A 681 -19.83 -6.52 31.72
N VAL A 682 -20.42 -7.02 32.81
CA VAL A 682 -21.80 -7.49 32.82
C VAL A 682 -22.56 -6.83 33.97
N GLU A 683 -23.62 -6.08 33.67
CA GLU A 683 -24.46 -5.43 34.67
C GLU A 683 -25.95 -5.65 34.39
N ASN A 684 -26.77 -5.60 35.45
CA ASN A 684 -28.22 -5.70 35.39
C ASN A 684 -28.74 -6.89 34.57
N SER A 685 -27.99 -7.99 34.55
CA SER A 685 -28.23 -9.12 33.66
C SER A 685 -28.53 -10.40 34.45
N ALA A 686 -29.25 -11.32 33.82
CA ALA A 686 -29.52 -12.64 34.37
C ALA A 686 -28.52 -13.63 33.80
N VAL A 687 -27.63 -14.17 34.64
CA VAL A 687 -26.56 -15.07 34.18
C VAL A 687 -26.56 -16.34 35.01
N GLU A 688 -26.72 -17.49 34.35
CA GLU A 688 -26.66 -18.79 35.00
C GLU A 688 -25.32 -18.99 35.71
N GLY A 689 -25.38 -19.41 36.97
CA GLY A 689 -24.21 -19.61 37.83
C GLY A 689 -23.81 -18.39 38.66
N GLY A 690 -24.51 -17.26 38.56
CA GLY A 690 -24.30 -16.10 39.42
C GLY A 690 -23.06 -15.28 39.09
N TYR A 691 -22.90 -14.92 37.81
CA TYR A 691 -21.78 -14.10 37.34
C TYR A 691 -21.70 -12.76 38.07
N GLN A 692 -20.50 -12.41 38.56
CA GLN A 692 -20.28 -11.22 39.36
C GLN A 692 -20.44 -9.94 38.51
N GLY A 693 -21.17 -8.97 39.03
CA GLY A 693 -21.38 -7.69 38.38
C GLY A 693 -22.49 -6.90 39.06
N LYS A 694 -22.58 -5.60 38.76
CA LYS A 694 -23.55 -4.72 39.41
C LYS A 694 -24.96 -5.16 39.06
N ALA A 695 -25.77 -5.46 40.09
CA ALA A 695 -27.17 -5.84 39.96
C ALA A 695 -27.44 -7.06 39.03
N ASN A 696 -26.44 -7.93 38.82
CA ASN A 696 -26.67 -9.23 38.19
C ASN A 696 -27.40 -10.16 39.16
N PHE A 697 -28.19 -11.09 38.61
CA PHE A 697 -28.88 -12.12 39.38
C PHE A 697 -28.85 -13.46 38.63
N SER A 698 -29.17 -14.54 39.35
CA SER A 698 -29.15 -15.90 38.83
C SER A 698 -30.41 -16.62 39.30
N GLU A 699 -31.50 -16.38 38.59
CA GLU A 699 -32.80 -17.03 38.78
C GLU A 699 -33.25 -17.58 37.43
N GLU A 700 -33.83 -18.77 37.38
CA GLU A 700 -34.19 -19.41 36.10
C GLU A 700 -35.23 -18.56 35.33
N PRO A 701 -35.01 -18.25 34.04
CA PRO A 701 -35.97 -17.52 33.24
C PRO A 701 -37.13 -18.43 32.84
N GLU A 702 -38.34 -17.88 32.91
CA GLU A 702 -39.52 -18.50 32.31
C GLU A 702 -39.95 -17.70 31.08
N PHE A 703 -39.87 -18.33 29.91
CA PHE A 703 -40.17 -17.69 28.64
C PHE A 703 -41.57 -18.04 28.11
N ASN A 704 -42.19 -17.08 27.43
CA ASN A 704 -43.23 -17.36 26.43
C ASN A 704 -42.59 -17.96 25.16
N LEU A 705 -43.41 -18.40 24.19
CA LEU A 705 -42.92 -18.96 22.91
C LEU A 705 -42.05 -17.99 22.09
N ASP A 706 -42.19 -16.69 22.31
CA ASP A 706 -41.43 -15.62 21.65
C ASP A 706 -40.15 -15.22 22.43
N PHE A 707 -39.72 -16.02 23.41
CA PHE A 707 -38.57 -15.75 24.31
C PHE A 707 -38.71 -14.49 25.19
N THR A 708 -39.92 -13.93 25.30
CA THR A 708 -40.17 -12.87 26.27
C THR A 708 -40.53 -13.43 27.64
N ASN A 709 -40.31 -12.63 28.69
CA ASN A 709 -40.59 -13.04 30.07
C ASN A 709 -42.08 -13.37 30.29
N SER A 710 -42.35 -14.51 30.92
CA SER A 710 -43.69 -14.96 31.30
C SER A 710 -44.28 -14.08 32.41
N VAL A 711 -45.29 -13.27 32.07
CA VAL A 711 -45.96 -12.34 32.99
C VAL A 711 -46.87 -13.14 33.94
N GLY A 712 -46.31 -13.63 35.03
CA GLY A 712 -47.05 -14.38 36.06
C GLY A 712 -46.19 -15.41 36.79
N ASN A 713 -45.18 -15.94 36.11
CA ASN A 713 -44.29 -16.95 36.67
C ASN A 713 -42.83 -16.51 36.75
N ALA A 714 -42.39 -15.63 35.84
CA ALA A 714 -41.02 -15.11 35.89
C ALA A 714 -40.81 -14.25 37.15
N SER A 715 -39.59 -14.31 37.69
CA SER A 715 -39.17 -13.44 38.79
C SER A 715 -39.40 -11.95 38.47
N ILE A 716 -39.72 -11.16 39.50
CA ILE A 716 -39.88 -9.70 39.37
C ILE A 716 -38.62 -9.03 38.82
N ASN A 717 -37.43 -9.61 39.07
CA ASN A 717 -36.15 -9.10 38.57
C ASN A 717 -36.10 -9.08 37.03
N TYR A 718 -36.75 -10.02 36.35
CA TYR A 718 -36.86 -10.02 34.89
C TYR A 718 -37.75 -8.90 34.34
N LEU A 719 -38.68 -8.39 35.14
CA LEU A 719 -39.61 -7.33 34.74
C LEU A 719 -39.10 -5.93 35.07
N THR A 720 -38.29 -5.77 36.12
CA THR A 720 -37.91 -4.44 36.64
C THR A 720 -36.42 -4.28 36.98
N GLY A 721 -35.61 -5.33 36.84
CA GLY A 721 -34.20 -5.33 37.28
C GLY A 721 -33.22 -4.68 36.31
N GLY A 722 -33.68 -4.29 35.11
CA GLY A 722 -32.81 -3.70 34.09
C GLY A 722 -32.37 -2.27 34.41
N ASN A 723 -31.29 -1.85 33.77
CA ASN A 723 -30.78 -0.49 33.76
C ASN A 723 -31.49 0.36 32.69
N GLY A 724 -32.33 1.30 33.14
CA GLY A 724 -33.06 2.20 32.25
C GLY A 724 -32.20 3.32 31.67
N GLU A 725 -31.08 3.67 32.31
CA GLU A 725 -30.17 4.72 31.82
C GLU A 725 -29.54 4.31 30.49
N ILE A 726 -29.13 3.05 30.35
CA ILE A 726 -28.57 2.50 29.10
C ILE A 726 -29.60 2.52 27.96
N LEU A 727 -30.86 2.16 28.25
CA LEU A 727 -31.93 2.24 27.25
C LEU A 727 -32.22 3.67 26.81
N GLN A 728 -32.17 4.62 27.75
CA GLN A 728 -32.35 6.04 27.45
C GLN A 728 -31.13 6.63 26.72
N GLU A 729 -29.92 6.16 27.01
CA GLU A 729 -28.68 6.62 26.37
C GLU A 729 -28.65 6.23 24.89
N PHE A 730 -28.76 4.94 24.60
CA PHE A 730 -28.57 4.37 23.27
C PHE A 730 -29.81 4.42 22.39
N PHE A 731 -31.01 4.26 22.97
CA PHE A 731 -32.26 4.12 22.19
C PHE A 731 -33.31 5.19 22.49
N LYS A 732 -33.01 6.14 23.41
CA LYS A 732 -33.96 7.17 23.87
C LYS A 732 -35.26 6.59 24.43
N LEU A 733 -35.18 5.39 25.01
CA LEU A 733 -36.33 4.67 25.58
C LEU A 733 -36.48 4.95 27.09
N ASN A 734 -37.63 5.49 27.48
CA ASN A 734 -38.05 5.62 28.88
C ASN A 734 -39.19 4.65 29.17
N LEU A 735 -38.91 3.60 29.95
CA LEU A 735 -39.89 2.58 30.32
C LEU A 735 -40.21 2.66 31.82
N ASP A 736 -41.49 2.50 32.19
CA ASP A 736 -41.90 2.44 33.60
C ASP A 736 -41.36 1.19 34.31
N LYS A 737 -41.14 0.12 33.54
CA LYS A 737 -40.56 -1.15 33.99
C LYS A 737 -39.43 -1.50 33.04
N ILE A 738 -38.23 -1.69 33.58
CA ILE A 738 -37.04 -1.99 32.78
C ILE A 738 -36.82 -3.51 32.76
N PRO A 739 -37.13 -4.20 31.65
CA PRO A 739 -36.96 -5.63 31.58
C PRO A 739 -35.48 -6.03 31.49
N VAL A 740 -35.17 -7.21 32.00
CA VAL A 740 -33.96 -7.98 31.66
C VAL A 740 -34.38 -9.04 30.65
N GLY A 741 -33.69 -9.12 29.53
CA GLY A 741 -34.12 -9.81 28.31
C GLY A 741 -34.82 -8.87 27.34
N LEU A 742 -35.70 -9.41 26.50
CA LEU A 742 -36.27 -8.66 25.39
C LEU A 742 -37.16 -7.49 25.82
N VAL A 743 -37.10 -6.38 25.08
CA VAL A 743 -37.99 -5.22 25.20
C VAL A 743 -39.14 -5.37 24.20
N LYS A 744 -40.40 -5.39 24.67
CA LYS A 744 -41.60 -5.46 23.80
C LYS A 744 -42.09 -4.09 23.34
N GLY A 745 -42.73 -4.06 22.17
CA GLY A 745 -43.59 -2.96 21.72
C GLY A 745 -42.89 -1.85 20.93
N PHE A 746 -41.61 -2.02 20.59
CA PHE A 746 -40.82 -1.11 19.77
C PHE A 746 -40.52 -1.66 18.37
N GLU A 747 -41.14 -2.80 18.02
CA GLU A 747 -40.96 -3.53 16.76
C GLU A 747 -41.51 -2.79 15.51
N SER A 748 -42.16 -1.63 15.68
CA SER A 748 -42.85 -0.94 14.58
C SER A 748 -42.78 0.60 14.65
N GLY A 749 -41.72 1.19 15.24
CA GLY A 749 -41.74 2.61 15.61
C GLY A 749 -40.42 3.37 15.59
N ILE A 750 -39.45 2.98 14.75
CA ILE A 750 -38.31 3.84 14.36
C ILE A 750 -38.33 3.99 12.85
#